data_AF-A0A8G0L402-F1
#
_entry.id   AF-A0A8G0L402-F1
#
_cell.length_a   1.000
_cell.length_b   1.000
_cell.length_c   1.000
_cell.angle_alpha   90.00
_cell.angle_beta   90.00
_cell.angle_gamma   90.00
#
_symmetry.space_group_name_H-M   'P 1'
#
loop_
_entity.id
_entity.type
_entity.pdbx_description
1 polymer ?
#
loop_
_entity_poly.entity_id
_entity_poly.type
_entity_poly.pdbx_seq_one_letter_code
_entity_poly.pdbx_strand_id
1 'polypeptide(L)'
;MRGSVRWMLLSDIHFKHHDRERIWQTAKWIVAEAERNKITRAVICGDLLTSRTMQSTHVLSACYRFIGLLSDVVPQVHILLGNHDLSYRRDYQTTALAALGINRLAPYVSLHSGIAHHEWDGRRVLLLPFREDQEELTDAVAALGPNEASKTVAFAHLAINKAITQRHVVNTGVDKPRVTSSVTYRGLTGPDQFASLARTFTGHFHSHQTIRNNVDLQSSITYLGSPLQLSWADLYDERRGVVLFDPETLEHELLINPHAVSYTTADIQQVLDGQVSKSAVADKHVMLVGERNHLQYITARDMLTSPQLEARSVRKWTPAGFALNADSTSFGGLGASVPESDAAVQFAQTFAGDEESPDTMRDGVSTDANVESPAAKLDLAVEARKYVESLELNENFLSRRDELVRVGQQIIQVSREMTDQDEELELNHRDFLEQSSQAVGTKTATELAGPSTHVFVAEPRKLTITNFLGVQGTITIDFRKDLPRGLAFLVGDNGSGKSTLVEAMVWCQFGRCIRSGLLVDDVINDNAGKNCSVILEFANGYTIARYRKSKVYGNRVIVSLRGEPQTQLELPDARTTQEAINELLGTDYETYVRTVVLSHESAASFLSSTPAQRRNLIEASLGLSMLDQCGQVSRLLLKDIGGDVNEVQNKLKSFLTRMEDIENRLADVGRTRKRLQKDTEEAGASLETALQELAAAELLTNRAQSSEEDAPFGHQYVEITTLQDQITTEHVNLQRLEKSYARIQKQKHTQPTTRLAQLQRQISQRLEIMADTHPVGLSKLLHAAKMLILRFRLIAVRSLLHICGTPSDTSQGTSSQTHNEKTAINSLRVDISNSMSRLQRLRHEADIIIALEELAIKKAVTIKKQLTQVIQAQKACDEKQQWFTLKKEKLNMNTDVFADEQSRLQSLRSEHDVLATTYKELEANRELFDFWSSALAKRTPRASTKVKTSANFRDHVLGKTISELNTLLVQVLTMLYEDTRHARDMATGMLRSLFDSDSVNSAMSSSSPSGPVLDRTLAVNASLAYGKRSGGERKRVDLALYFALLQLSWARSAHRAHYLLVDEVFDSLDEAGQAAVVRWCGLMSQTVGWVVVITHSRFLVERDLGEDADKLMVVRARMGQKGTELTVDGRRIGVEDKS
;
A
#
# COMPACT_ATOMS: atom_id res chain seq x y z
N MET A 1 25.54 47.52 30.18
CA MET A 1 24.64 46.43 29.74
C MET A 1 25.24 45.83 28.48
N ARG A 2 25.89 44.67 28.56
CA ARG A 2 26.29 43.92 27.35
C ARG A 2 24.99 43.47 26.67
N GLY A 3 24.75 43.88 25.42
CA GLY A 3 23.60 43.39 24.67
C GLY A 3 23.73 41.86 24.52
N SER A 4 22.66 41.10 24.78
CA SER A 4 22.72 39.63 24.67
C SER A 4 23.02 39.26 23.22
N VAL A 5 24.01 38.41 23.03
CA VAL A 5 24.40 37.88 21.72
C VAL A 5 23.26 36.98 21.25
N ARG A 6 22.71 37.24 20.06
CA ARG A 6 21.65 36.39 19.47
C ARG A 6 22.11 35.81 18.16
N TRP A 7 21.86 34.52 17.99
CA TRP A 7 22.07 33.78 16.75
C TRP A 7 20.73 33.46 16.10
N MET A 8 20.70 33.45 14.77
CA MET A 8 19.55 32.99 13.98
C MET A 8 19.88 31.65 13.35
N LEU A 9 19.02 30.66 13.57
CA LEU A 9 19.17 29.30 13.05
C LEU A 9 18.04 29.01 12.06
N LEU A 10 18.39 28.45 10.91
CA LEU A 10 17.44 28.06 9.87
C LEU A 10 17.96 26.86 9.07
N SER A 11 17.07 26.20 8.34
CA SER A 11 17.38 25.01 7.56
C SER A 11 16.32 24.75 6.48
N ASP A 12 16.60 23.87 5.52
CA ASP A 12 15.62 23.26 4.62
C ASP A 12 14.76 24.31 3.88
N ILE A 13 15.39 25.38 3.39
CA ILE A 13 14.70 26.43 2.62
C ILE A 13 14.30 25.92 1.24
N HIS A 14 15.14 25.06 0.64
CA HIS A 14 14.90 24.43 -0.65
C HIS A 14 14.50 25.42 -1.76
N PHE A 15 15.42 26.31 -2.15
CA PHE A 15 15.23 27.15 -3.33
C PHE A 15 14.96 26.27 -4.57
N LYS A 16 13.78 26.46 -5.19
CA LYS A 16 13.29 25.75 -6.38
C LYS A 16 12.58 26.68 -7.34
N HIS A 17 12.36 26.19 -8.56
CA HIS A 17 11.71 26.94 -9.63
C HIS A 17 10.22 27.22 -9.33
N HIS A 18 9.50 26.21 -8.86
CA HIS A 18 8.09 26.33 -8.48
C HIS A 18 7.94 27.05 -7.13
N ASP A 19 6.93 27.89 -6.94
CA ASP A 19 6.73 28.71 -5.73
C ASP A 19 7.85 29.73 -5.41
N ARG A 20 8.68 30.09 -6.41
CA ARG A 20 9.83 31.02 -6.24
C ARG A 20 9.47 32.31 -5.53
N GLU A 21 8.31 32.91 -5.83
CA GLU A 21 7.88 34.16 -5.18
C GLU A 21 7.69 33.98 -3.67
N ARG A 22 7.11 32.85 -3.21
CA ARG A 22 6.92 32.58 -1.78
C ARG A 22 8.25 32.35 -1.07
N ILE A 23 9.14 31.60 -1.71
CA ILE A 23 10.50 31.36 -1.18
C ILE A 23 11.23 32.70 -1.05
N TRP A 24 11.08 33.58 -2.04
CA TRP A 24 11.68 34.91 -2.02
C TRP A 24 11.04 35.85 -0.97
N GLN A 25 9.72 35.80 -0.77
CA GLN A 25 9.03 36.51 0.32
C GLN A 25 9.53 36.04 1.69
N THR A 26 9.68 34.72 1.86
CA THR A 26 10.23 34.12 3.08
C THR A 26 11.68 34.55 3.29
N ALA A 27 12.50 34.54 2.24
CA ALA A 27 13.89 35.01 2.28
C ALA A 27 13.99 36.48 2.73
N LYS A 28 13.16 37.37 2.17
CA LYS A 28 13.08 38.78 2.60
C LYS A 28 12.63 38.93 4.05
N TRP A 29 11.63 38.16 4.46
CA TRP A 29 11.14 38.15 5.84
C TRP A 29 12.25 37.73 6.82
N ILE A 30 13.03 36.69 6.49
CA ILE A 30 14.19 36.25 7.29
C ILE A 30 15.21 37.39 7.45
N VAL A 31 15.57 38.08 6.37
CA VAL A 31 16.52 39.20 6.42
C VAL A 31 15.98 40.35 7.28
N ALA A 32 14.70 40.69 7.14
CA ALA A 32 14.06 41.74 7.94
C ALA A 32 14.01 41.38 9.43
N GLU A 33 13.72 40.12 9.77
CA GLU A 33 13.75 39.66 11.16
C GLU A 33 15.18 39.60 11.72
N ALA A 34 16.18 39.29 10.89
CA ALA A 34 17.57 39.33 11.29
C ALA A 34 18.02 40.75 11.67
N GLU A 35 17.60 41.75 10.88
CA GLU A 35 17.86 43.17 11.16
C GLU A 35 17.13 43.64 12.41
N ARG A 36 15.82 43.35 12.52
CA ARG A 36 14.98 43.74 13.65
C ARG A 36 15.50 43.18 14.97
N ASN A 37 15.96 41.94 14.98
CA ASN A 37 16.46 41.26 16.18
C ASN A 37 17.97 41.45 16.41
N LYS A 38 18.65 42.26 15.58
CA LYS A 38 20.08 42.58 15.68
C LYS A 38 20.95 41.32 15.77
N ILE A 39 20.73 40.39 14.85
CA ILE A 39 21.40 39.10 14.82
C ILE A 39 22.89 39.27 14.54
N THR A 40 23.71 38.63 15.37
CA THR A 40 25.17 38.69 15.27
C THR A 40 25.74 37.56 14.40
N ARG A 41 25.06 36.42 14.35
CA ARG A 41 25.47 35.22 13.61
C ARG A 41 24.26 34.47 13.08
N ALA A 42 24.32 34.01 11.84
CA ALA A 42 23.33 33.12 11.24
C ALA A 42 23.95 31.76 10.95
N VAL A 43 23.25 30.68 11.29
CA VAL A 43 23.67 29.30 11.02
C VAL A 43 22.59 28.59 10.21
N ILE A 44 22.95 28.21 8.98
CA ILE A 44 22.09 27.50 8.04
C ILE A 44 22.48 26.02 8.08
N CYS A 45 21.59 25.17 8.58
CA CYS A 45 21.81 23.74 8.77
C CYS A 45 21.46 22.90 7.53
N GLY A 46 21.93 23.33 6.36
CA GLY A 46 21.78 22.59 5.10
C GLY A 46 20.47 22.78 4.34
N ASP A 47 20.47 22.23 3.13
CA ASP A 47 19.35 22.18 2.18
C ASP A 47 18.86 23.57 1.76
N LEU A 48 19.81 24.38 1.30
CA LEU A 48 19.50 25.62 0.59
C LEU A 48 18.91 25.33 -0.79
N LEU A 49 19.34 24.26 -1.44
CA LEU A 49 18.87 23.87 -2.77
C LEU A 49 17.92 22.65 -2.71
N THR A 50 17.07 22.47 -3.72
CA THR A 50 16.13 21.32 -3.79
C THR A 50 16.69 20.09 -4.50
N SER A 51 17.76 20.23 -5.28
CA SER A 51 18.29 19.16 -6.13
C SER A 51 19.81 19.20 -6.18
N ARG A 52 20.41 18.02 -6.21
CA ARG A 52 21.85 17.77 -6.27
C ARG A 52 22.41 17.84 -7.69
N THR A 53 21.57 17.58 -8.69
CA THR A 53 21.99 17.26 -10.07
C THR A 53 21.78 18.40 -11.06
N MET A 54 20.65 19.09 -11.01
CA MET A 54 20.31 20.18 -11.92
C MET A 54 19.66 21.32 -11.16
N GLN A 55 20.25 22.50 -11.27
CA GLN A 55 19.71 23.75 -10.73
C GLN A 55 19.58 24.78 -11.84
N SER A 56 18.40 25.38 -11.96
CA SER A 56 18.21 26.50 -12.89
C SER A 56 19.03 27.71 -12.43
N THR A 57 19.58 28.47 -13.38
CA THR A 57 20.37 29.68 -13.07
C THR A 57 19.58 30.71 -12.27
N HIS A 58 18.26 30.80 -12.46
CA HIS A 58 17.40 31.67 -11.68
C HIS A 58 17.26 31.24 -10.21
N VAL A 59 17.25 29.94 -9.93
CA VAL A 59 17.22 29.39 -8.57
C VAL A 59 18.55 29.68 -7.86
N LEU A 60 19.67 29.43 -8.54
CA LEU A 60 21.01 29.77 -8.05
C LEU A 60 21.14 31.28 -7.80
N SER A 61 20.65 32.11 -8.70
CA SER A 61 20.65 33.57 -8.54
C SER A 61 19.81 34.03 -7.34
N ALA A 62 18.63 33.45 -7.14
CA ALA A 62 17.78 33.77 -5.98
C ALA A 62 18.46 33.37 -4.66
N CYS A 63 19.08 32.19 -4.61
CA CYS A 63 19.84 31.73 -3.46
C CYS A 63 21.04 32.66 -3.18
N TYR A 64 21.83 33.02 -4.18
CA TYR A 64 22.95 33.95 -4.04
C TYR A 64 22.51 35.32 -3.53
N ARG A 65 21.41 35.88 -4.08
CA ARG A 65 20.87 37.16 -3.62
C ARG A 65 20.39 37.09 -2.17
N PHE A 66 19.77 35.99 -1.76
CA PHE A 66 19.37 35.80 -0.36
C PHE A 66 20.59 35.78 0.56
N ILE A 67 21.62 35.00 0.22
CA ILE A 67 22.87 34.93 1.00
C ILE A 67 23.52 36.32 1.09
N GLY A 68 23.59 37.05 -0.04
CA GLY A 68 24.12 38.41 -0.08
C GLY A 68 23.35 39.36 0.84
N LEU A 69 22.02 39.42 0.72
CA LEU A 69 21.17 40.27 1.55
C LEU A 69 21.27 39.91 3.04
N LEU A 70 21.40 38.63 3.36
CA LEU A 70 21.60 38.17 4.73
C LEU A 70 22.97 38.58 5.27
N SER A 71 24.04 38.46 4.48
CA SER A 71 25.40 38.88 4.87
C SER A 71 25.57 40.39 5.00
N ASP A 72 24.72 41.19 4.34
CA ASP A 72 24.73 42.65 4.49
C ASP A 72 24.22 43.08 5.88
N VAL A 73 23.34 42.26 6.49
CA VAL A 73 22.70 42.55 7.78
C VAL A 73 23.36 41.78 8.93
N VAL A 74 23.81 40.55 8.67
CA VAL A 74 24.38 39.65 9.67
C VAL A 74 25.90 39.54 9.47
N PRO A 75 26.72 39.90 10.48
CA PRO A 75 28.18 39.92 10.34
C PRO A 75 28.84 38.58 10.00
N GLN A 76 28.24 37.46 10.40
CA GLN A 76 28.79 36.12 10.25
C GLN A 76 27.69 35.13 9.84
N VAL A 77 27.79 34.58 8.63
CA VAL A 77 26.87 33.57 8.11
C VAL A 77 27.61 32.25 7.92
N HIS A 78 27.14 31.19 8.57
CA HIS A 78 27.68 29.84 8.44
C HIS A 78 26.68 28.95 7.72
N ILE A 79 27.15 28.24 6.70
CA ILE A 79 26.34 27.31 5.91
C ILE A 79 26.95 25.92 6.07
N LEU A 80 26.20 24.99 6.66
CA LEU A 80 26.54 23.57 6.67
C LEU A 80 25.95 22.94 5.41
N LEU A 81 26.68 22.02 4.78
CA LEU A 81 26.15 21.31 3.61
C LEU A 81 25.08 20.30 4.03
N GLY A 82 23.88 20.47 3.48
CA GLY A 82 22.81 19.49 3.54
C GLY A 82 22.95 18.42 2.47
N ASN A 83 22.07 17.42 2.50
CA ASN A 83 22.12 16.33 1.54
C ASN A 83 21.79 16.83 0.12
N HIS A 84 20.89 17.81 -0.06
CA HIS A 84 20.55 18.39 -1.36
C HIS A 84 21.58 19.41 -1.90
N ASP A 85 22.50 19.89 -1.06
CA ASP A 85 23.55 20.83 -1.48
C ASP A 85 24.81 20.14 -2.03
N LEU A 86 24.94 18.83 -1.82
CA LEU A 86 26.05 18.01 -2.34
C LEU A 86 25.82 17.62 -3.79
N SER A 87 26.87 17.64 -4.61
CA SER A 87 26.77 17.21 -6.01
C SER A 87 26.73 15.68 -6.14
N TYR A 88 27.37 14.95 -5.23
CA TYR A 88 27.38 13.48 -5.21
C TYR A 88 27.13 12.94 -3.79
N ARG A 89 26.55 11.73 -3.66
CA ARG A 89 26.11 11.18 -2.36
C ARG A 89 27.23 10.92 -1.34
N ARG A 90 28.42 10.55 -1.81
CA ARG A 90 29.57 10.15 -0.95
C ARG A 90 30.83 10.99 -1.20
N ASP A 91 30.70 12.06 -1.98
CA ASP A 91 31.73 13.08 -2.09
C ASP A 91 31.21 14.32 -1.36
N TYR A 92 31.73 14.52 -0.15
CA TYR A 92 31.33 15.61 0.73
C TYR A 92 32.07 16.92 0.44
N GLN A 93 33.04 16.92 -0.47
CA GLN A 93 33.80 18.12 -0.83
C GLN A 93 33.17 18.84 -2.03
N THR A 94 32.52 18.11 -2.94
CA THR A 94 31.88 18.68 -4.12
C THR A 94 30.44 19.09 -3.84
N THR A 95 30.16 20.40 -3.95
CA THR A 95 28.84 20.99 -3.65
C THR A 95 28.29 21.81 -4.81
N ALA A 96 26.97 21.75 -5.01
CA ALA A 96 26.25 22.59 -5.97
C ALA A 96 26.34 24.09 -5.61
N LEU A 97 26.56 24.42 -4.34
CA LEU A 97 26.75 25.80 -3.88
C LEU A 97 28.09 26.40 -4.35
N ALA A 98 29.05 25.58 -4.80
CA ALA A 98 30.32 26.07 -5.34
C ALA A 98 30.10 26.96 -6.59
N ALA A 99 29.05 26.69 -7.37
CA ALA A 99 28.66 27.49 -8.53
C ALA A 99 28.30 28.94 -8.18
N LEU A 100 27.92 29.22 -6.93
CA LEU A 100 27.60 30.55 -6.45
C LEU A 100 28.85 31.37 -6.11
N GLY A 101 30.04 30.77 -6.14
CA GLY A 101 31.28 31.45 -5.78
C GLY A 101 31.29 31.98 -4.34
N ILE A 102 30.60 31.29 -3.41
CA ILE A 102 30.42 31.71 -2.01
C ILE A 102 31.76 32.03 -1.33
N ASN A 103 32.84 31.35 -1.72
CA ASN A 103 34.19 31.62 -1.21
C ASN A 103 34.64 33.09 -1.41
N ARG A 104 34.06 33.82 -2.38
CA ARG A 104 34.31 35.26 -2.58
C ARG A 104 33.66 36.14 -1.52
N LEU A 105 32.67 35.63 -0.80
CA LEU A 105 32.00 36.31 0.32
C LEU A 105 32.72 36.05 1.66
N ALA A 106 33.82 35.29 1.66
CA ALA A 106 34.68 35.16 2.83
C ALA A 106 35.35 36.53 3.16
N PRO A 107 35.52 36.88 4.44
CA PRO A 107 35.26 36.07 5.64
C PRO A 107 33.83 36.18 6.21
N TYR A 108 32.90 36.90 5.54
CA TYR A 108 31.55 37.14 6.05
C TYR A 108 30.63 35.92 5.94
N VAL A 109 30.81 35.10 4.89
CA VAL A 109 30.11 33.83 4.70
C VAL A 109 31.10 32.68 4.70
N SER A 110 30.84 31.64 5.49
CA SER A 110 31.66 30.44 5.58
C SER A 110 30.85 29.18 5.23
N LEU A 111 31.41 28.35 4.35
CA LEU A 111 30.83 27.09 3.92
C LEU A 111 31.55 25.91 4.60
N HIS A 112 30.79 25.03 5.24
CA HIS A 112 31.31 23.93 6.06
C HIS A 112 30.91 22.56 5.48
N SER A 113 31.89 21.84 4.94
CA SER A 113 31.74 20.51 4.34
C SER A 113 32.29 19.37 5.21
N GLY A 114 33.31 19.66 6.02
CA GLY A 114 33.93 18.74 6.96
C GLY A 114 33.38 18.88 8.39
N ILE A 115 33.59 17.85 9.20
CA ILE A 115 33.37 17.92 10.65
C ILE A 115 34.41 18.90 11.23
N ALA A 116 33.96 19.87 12.01
CA ALA A 116 34.83 20.93 12.52
C ALA A 116 34.45 21.37 13.93
N HIS A 117 35.47 21.71 14.73
CA HIS A 117 35.33 22.29 16.05
C HIS A 117 35.63 23.78 15.99
N HIS A 118 34.77 24.59 16.59
CA HIS A 118 34.91 26.03 16.64
C HIS A 118 34.60 26.58 18.04
N GLU A 119 35.05 27.80 18.28
CA GLU A 119 34.63 28.60 19.43
C GLU A 119 34.05 29.92 18.92
N TRP A 120 32.75 30.11 19.10
CA TRP A 120 32.01 31.28 18.63
C TRP A 120 31.41 32.01 19.83
N ASP A 121 31.73 33.29 19.99
CA ASP A 121 31.17 34.15 21.03
C ASP A 121 31.31 33.55 22.45
N GLY A 122 32.43 32.84 22.70
CA GLY A 122 32.71 32.15 23.98
C GLY A 122 32.01 30.80 24.17
N ARG A 123 31.31 30.30 23.14
CA ARG A 123 30.64 28.99 23.12
C ARG A 123 31.39 28.00 22.24
N ARG A 124 31.59 26.78 22.74
CA ARG A 124 32.10 25.65 21.95
C ARG A 124 31.04 25.15 20.98
N VAL A 125 31.44 25.00 19.73
CA VAL A 125 30.56 24.61 18.63
C VAL A 125 31.16 23.42 17.89
N LEU A 126 30.30 22.44 17.62
CA LEU A 126 30.61 21.29 16.77
C LEU A 126 29.76 21.37 15.50
N LEU A 127 30.40 21.33 14.33
CA LEU A 127 29.71 21.31 13.05
C LEU A 127 29.71 19.90 12.48
N LEU A 128 28.53 19.41 12.14
CA LEU A 128 28.27 18.06 11.64
C LEU A 128 27.50 18.14 10.31
N PRO A 129 28.15 18.48 9.18
CA PRO A 129 27.52 18.47 7.86
C PRO A 129 26.97 17.10 7.50
N PHE A 130 26.07 17.04 6.51
CA PHE A 130 25.42 15.78 6.13
C PHE A 130 26.44 14.69 5.76
N ARG A 131 26.13 13.46 6.19
CA ARG A 131 26.79 12.22 5.77
C ARG A 131 25.73 11.19 5.40
N GLU A 132 25.98 10.44 4.33
CA GLU A 132 25.10 9.32 3.94
C GLU A 132 25.15 8.21 5.02
N ASP A 133 26.31 8.01 5.62
CA ASP A 133 26.53 7.16 6.79
C ASP A 133 26.84 8.05 8.01
N GLN A 134 25.97 8.02 9.03
CA GLN A 134 26.06 8.89 10.20
C GLN A 134 27.06 8.41 11.26
N GLU A 135 27.72 7.24 11.07
CA GLU A 135 28.73 6.72 12.00
C GLU A 135 29.86 7.73 12.26
N GLU A 136 30.38 8.37 11.21
CA GLU A 136 31.44 9.40 11.31
C GLU A 136 31.01 10.58 12.22
N LEU A 137 29.72 10.94 12.19
CA LEU A 137 29.16 12.02 12.99
C LEU A 137 29.01 11.62 14.44
N THR A 138 28.58 10.39 14.69
CA THR A 138 28.45 9.85 16.06
C THR A 138 29.82 9.63 16.71
N ASP A 139 30.82 9.20 15.93
CA ASP A 139 32.20 9.03 16.40
C ASP A 139 32.82 10.38 16.79
N ALA A 140 32.56 11.45 16.02
CA ALA A 140 33.01 12.80 16.36
C ALA A 140 32.42 13.30 17.69
N VAL A 141 31.17 12.95 17.99
CA VAL A 141 30.54 13.29 19.29
C VAL A 141 31.10 12.42 20.42
N ALA A 142 31.30 11.12 20.16
CA ALA A 142 31.87 10.18 21.13
C ALA A 142 33.33 10.48 21.49
N ALA A 143 34.09 11.09 20.56
CA ALA A 143 35.46 11.52 20.78
C ALA A 143 35.58 12.70 21.77
N LEU A 144 34.50 13.44 22.04
CA LEU A 144 34.51 14.53 23.03
C LEU A 144 34.50 13.99 24.47
N GLY A 145 35.37 14.53 25.32
CA GLY A 145 35.32 14.22 26.76
C GLY A 145 33.99 14.65 27.39
N PRO A 146 33.48 13.98 28.46
CA PRO A 146 32.14 14.27 29.00
C PRO A 146 31.91 15.73 29.45
N ASN A 147 32.92 16.36 30.06
CA ASN A 147 32.87 17.77 30.49
C ASN A 147 32.94 18.75 29.30
N GLU A 148 33.55 18.32 28.19
CA GLU A 148 33.62 19.10 26.97
C GLU A 148 32.32 19.00 26.17
N ALA A 149 31.79 17.79 25.98
CA ALA A 149 30.54 17.54 25.28
C ALA A 149 29.39 18.34 25.92
N SER A 150 29.26 18.31 27.25
CA SER A 150 28.19 19.01 27.99
C SER A 150 28.22 20.54 27.88
N LYS A 151 29.30 21.14 27.35
CA LYS A 151 29.43 22.58 27.08
C LYS A 151 29.33 22.94 25.60
N THR A 152 29.29 21.93 24.73
CA THR A 152 29.36 22.07 23.27
C THR A 152 27.97 22.05 22.65
N VAL A 153 27.70 23.02 21.77
CA VAL A 153 26.48 23.08 20.95
C VAL A 153 26.80 22.52 19.57
N ALA A 154 26.01 21.57 19.10
CA ALA A 154 26.18 21.02 17.75
C ALA A 154 25.19 21.63 16.76
N PHE A 155 25.68 21.96 15.57
CA PHE A 155 24.85 22.25 14.39
C PHE A 155 25.06 21.15 13.37
N ALA A 156 23.98 20.61 12.85
CA ALA A 156 24.05 19.39 12.06
C ALA A 156 23.00 19.29 10.96
N HIS A 157 23.13 18.29 10.09
CA HIS A 157 22.08 17.90 9.16
C HIS A 157 21.91 16.37 9.24
N LEU A 158 21.05 15.92 10.17
CA LEU A 158 20.96 14.54 10.67
C LEU A 158 19.58 13.94 10.45
N ALA A 159 19.53 12.62 10.33
CA ALA A 159 18.30 11.84 10.40
C ALA A 159 18.29 11.02 11.71
N ILE A 160 17.53 11.49 12.72
CA ILE A 160 17.44 10.88 14.05
C ILE A 160 16.18 10.04 14.19
N ASN A 161 16.34 8.82 14.70
CA ASN A 161 15.23 7.90 14.94
C ASN A 161 14.11 8.55 15.78
N LYS A 162 12.86 8.30 15.39
CA LYS A 162 11.61 8.87 15.94
C LYS A 162 11.37 10.36 15.66
N ALA A 163 12.23 11.05 14.89
CA ALA A 163 11.94 12.40 14.45
C ALA A 163 10.68 12.43 13.56
N ILE A 164 9.79 13.40 13.78
CA ILE A 164 8.58 13.62 13.00
C ILE A 164 8.96 14.04 11.57
N THR A 165 8.56 13.24 10.57
CA THR A 165 8.71 13.59 9.15
C THR A 165 7.47 14.33 8.64
N GLN A 166 6.30 13.96 9.14
CA GLN A 166 5.02 14.59 8.84
C GLN A 166 4.21 14.72 10.14
N ARG A 167 3.86 15.97 10.48
CA ARG A 167 3.17 16.25 11.75
C ARG A 167 1.71 15.79 11.75
N HIS A 168 1.04 15.90 10.61
CA HIS A 168 -0.40 15.67 10.49
C HIS A 168 -0.68 14.73 9.33
N VAL A 169 -1.37 13.63 9.61
CA VAL A 169 -1.90 12.73 8.56
C VAL A 169 -3.38 13.06 8.35
N VAL A 170 -3.75 13.34 7.10
CA VAL A 170 -5.14 13.65 6.73
C VAL A 170 -5.77 12.41 6.12
N ASN A 171 -6.72 11.80 6.84
CA ASN A 171 -7.45 10.65 6.36
C ASN A 171 -8.69 11.11 5.60
N THR A 172 -8.80 10.76 4.32
CA THR A 172 -9.84 11.26 3.41
C THR A 172 -11.14 10.45 3.44
N GLY A 173 -11.21 9.38 4.24
CA GLY A 173 -12.32 8.40 4.24
C GLY A 173 -13.44 8.62 5.27
N VAL A 174 -13.53 9.77 5.95
CA VAL A 174 -14.59 10.06 6.92
C VAL A 174 -15.14 11.46 6.65
N ASP A 175 -16.45 11.67 6.81
CA ASP A 175 -17.24 12.90 6.55
C ASP A 175 -16.67 14.21 7.12
N LYS A 176 -15.61 14.14 7.94
CA LYS A 176 -14.75 15.26 8.31
C LYS A 176 -13.29 14.80 8.32
N PRO A 177 -12.35 15.52 7.68
CA PRO A 177 -10.93 15.20 7.75
C PRO A 177 -10.48 15.25 9.23
N ARG A 178 -10.22 14.08 9.83
CA ARG A 178 -9.59 14.02 11.15
C ARG A 178 -8.08 14.08 10.97
N VAL A 179 -7.45 15.03 11.65
CA VAL A 179 -6.00 15.08 11.82
C VAL A 179 -5.61 13.93 12.75
N THR A 180 -5.03 12.87 12.19
CA THR A 180 -4.51 11.72 12.95
C THR A 180 -2.99 11.82 13.17
N SER A 181 -2.46 10.92 14.01
CA SER A 181 -1.08 10.82 14.51
C SER A 181 0.04 11.26 13.54
N SER A 182 1.12 11.81 14.08
CA SER A 182 2.34 12.17 13.33
C SER A 182 3.07 10.94 12.78
N VAL A 183 3.66 11.06 11.59
CA VAL A 183 4.59 10.07 11.02
C VAL A 183 5.99 10.37 11.51
N THR A 184 6.68 9.35 12.00
CA THR A 184 8.05 9.46 12.52
C THR A 184 9.02 8.61 11.71
N TYR A 185 10.24 9.10 11.55
CA TYR A 185 11.36 8.41 10.92
C TYR A 185 11.80 7.19 11.74
N ARG A 186 12.06 6.06 11.07
CA ARG A 186 12.62 4.84 11.66
C ARG A 186 14.05 4.66 11.14
N GLY A 187 15.03 5.12 11.93
CA GLY A 187 16.46 5.08 11.60
C GLY A 187 17.29 4.36 12.66
N LEU A 188 18.53 4.05 12.33
CA LEU A 188 19.48 3.38 13.25
C LEU A 188 20.13 4.36 14.25
N THR A 189 20.31 5.61 13.85
CA THR A 189 20.91 6.66 14.69
C THR A 189 19.91 7.14 15.75
N GLY A 190 20.16 6.80 17.01
CA GLY A 190 19.31 7.15 18.14
C GLY A 190 19.62 8.54 18.71
N PRO A 191 18.67 9.20 19.40
CA PRO A 191 18.93 10.49 20.05
C PRO A 191 20.00 10.40 21.16
N ASP A 192 20.16 9.23 21.78
CA ASP A 192 21.09 9.00 22.88
C ASP A 192 22.56 9.20 22.48
N GLN A 193 22.90 9.01 21.19
CA GLN A 193 24.25 9.22 20.66
C GLN A 193 24.68 10.71 20.70
N PHE A 194 23.72 11.63 20.81
CA PHE A 194 23.96 13.08 20.89
C PHE A 194 23.62 13.65 22.27
N ALA A 195 23.18 12.81 23.22
CA ALA A 195 22.73 13.27 24.53
C ALA A 195 23.88 13.80 25.43
N SER A 196 25.14 13.53 25.09
CA SER A 196 26.29 14.09 25.79
C SER A 196 26.49 15.59 25.54
N LEU A 197 25.92 16.13 24.45
CA LEU A 197 26.08 17.52 24.04
C LEU A 197 25.19 18.47 24.86
N ALA A 198 25.54 19.76 24.89
CA ALA A 198 24.71 20.77 25.54
C ALA A 198 23.35 20.92 24.84
N ARG A 199 23.40 21.08 23.52
CA ARG A 199 22.26 21.26 22.61
C ARG A 199 22.68 20.76 21.22
N THR A 200 21.76 20.15 20.48
CA THR A 200 21.96 19.86 19.05
C THR A 200 20.84 20.52 18.25
N PHE A 201 21.20 21.31 17.25
CA PHE A 201 20.25 21.89 16.29
C PHE A 201 20.52 21.29 14.91
N THR A 202 19.48 20.81 14.24
CA THR A 202 19.64 20.08 12.97
C THR A 202 18.61 20.44 11.90
N GLY A 203 19.02 20.32 10.64
CA GLY A 203 18.16 20.26 9.46
C GLY A 203 17.70 18.84 9.13
N HIS A 204 17.21 18.63 7.90
CA HIS A 204 16.83 17.37 7.23
C HIS A 204 15.33 17.04 7.24
N PHE A 205 14.65 17.24 8.38
CA PHE A 205 13.20 17.08 8.47
C PHE A 205 12.52 18.43 8.63
N HIS A 206 11.44 18.63 7.86
CA HIS A 206 10.87 19.96 7.67
C HIS A 206 10.00 20.43 8.84
N SER A 207 9.52 19.54 9.71
CA SER A 207 8.69 19.93 10.86
C SER A 207 9.57 20.36 12.04
N HIS A 208 9.34 21.58 12.55
CA HIS A 208 10.07 22.10 13.71
C HIS A 208 9.75 21.31 14.98
N GLN A 209 10.71 20.61 15.58
CA GLN A 209 10.44 19.72 16.71
C GLN A 209 11.64 19.65 17.65
N THR A 210 11.41 19.31 18.91
CA THR A 210 12.49 19.06 19.88
C THR A 210 12.32 17.69 20.51
N ILE A 211 13.33 16.85 20.35
CA ILE A 211 13.46 15.53 20.97
C ILE A 211 14.25 15.74 22.28
N ARG A 212 13.67 15.33 23.41
CA ARG A 212 14.24 15.55 24.76
C ARG A 212 14.32 14.23 25.52
N ASN A 213 15.40 14.06 26.29
CA ASN A 213 15.57 12.95 27.23
C ASN A 213 15.22 13.36 28.68
N ASN A 214 15.30 14.66 29.04
CA ASN A 214 15.03 15.22 30.37
C ASN A 214 14.05 16.41 30.31
N VAL A 215 13.63 16.92 31.48
CA VAL A 215 12.71 18.08 31.62
C VAL A 215 13.35 19.36 31.07
N ASP A 216 14.65 19.53 31.29
CA ASP A 216 15.41 20.69 30.84
C ASP A 216 15.82 20.58 29.37
N LEU A 217 16.12 21.71 28.75
CA LEU A 217 16.54 21.82 27.34
C LEU A 217 17.96 21.27 27.06
N GLN A 218 18.68 20.87 28.11
CA GLN A 218 20.00 20.30 28.01
C GLN A 218 19.94 18.91 27.35
N SER A 219 20.92 18.59 26.51
CA SER A 219 20.98 17.31 25.79
C SER A 219 19.85 17.07 24.79
N SER A 220 19.07 18.10 24.44
CA SER A 220 17.98 17.96 23.47
C SER A 220 18.47 18.13 22.03
N ILE A 221 17.78 17.47 21.10
CA ILE A 221 17.95 17.62 19.66
C ILE A 221 16.75 18.39 19.11
N THR A 222 16.99 19.58 18.56
CA THR A 222 15.95 20.42 17.95
C THR A 222 16.12 20.41 16.42
N TYR A 223 15.13 19.88 15.71
CA TYR A 223 15.00 20.11 14.28
C TYR A 223 14.48 21.53 14.06
N LEU A 224 15.23 22.31 13.28
CA LEU A 224 14.86 23.68 12.96
C LEU A 224 13.58 23.71 12.13
N GLY A 225 13.47 22.77 11.18
CA GLY A 225 12.37 22.69 10.22
C GLY A 225 12.51 23.70 9.09
N SER A 226 11.71 23.51 8.06
CA SER A 226 11.65 24.44 6.94
C SER A 226 10.90 25.72 7.36
N PRO A 227 11.31 26.91 6.88
CA PRO A 227 10.63 28.16 7.22
C PRO A 227 9.28 28.35 6.52
N LEU A 228 8.92 27.45 5.59
CA LEU A 228 7.64 27.43 4.87
C LEU A 228 7.19 25.98 4.60
N GLN A 229 5.91 25.77 4.29
CA GLN A 229 5.42 24.47 3.83
C GLN A 229 5.96 24.18 2.41
N LEU A 230 6.50 22.98 2.19
CA LEU A 230 7.17 22.62 0.94
C LEU A 230 6.37 21.64 0.10
N SER A 231 5.50 20.85 0.72
CA SER A 231 4.69 19.81 0.08
C SER A 231 3.34 19.60 0.80
N TRP A 232 2.48 18.76 0.21
CA TRP A 232 1.23 18.32 0.84
C TRP A 232 1.41 17.56 2.17
N ALA A 233 2.60 17.00 2.43
CA ALA A 233 2.89 16.37 3.72
C ALA A 233 2.96 17.39 4.87
N ASP A 234 3.15 18.67 4.57
CA ASP A 234 3.20 19.76 5.55
C ASP A 234 1.81 20.35 5.84
N LEU A 235 0.73 19.78 5.28
CA LEU A 235 -0.63 20.25 5.47
C LEU A 235 -0.99 20.30 6.97
N TYR A 236 -1.58 21.42 7.40
CA TYR A 236 -1.86 21.79 8.80
C TYR A 236 -0.64 22.05 9.70
N ASP A 237 0.59 21.88 9.22
CA ASP A 237 1.76 22.27 9.98
C ASP A 237 2.07 23.76 9.74
N GLU A 238 1.42 24.60 10.54
CA GLU A 238 1.46 26.07 10.39
C GLU A 238 2.61 26.72 11.16
N ARG A 239 3.22 26.01 12.12
CA ARG A 239 4.33 26.53 12.93
C ARG A 239 5.66 26.31 12.22
N ARG A 240 5.88 27.06 11.14
CA ARG A 240 7.10 27.06 10.31
C ARG A 240 7.78 28.43 10.38
N GLY A 241 9.11 28.46 10.40
CA GLY A 241 9.86 29.71 10.43
C GLY A 241 11.34 29.53 10.79
N VAL A 242 11.92 30.49 11.50
CA VAL A 242 13.34 30.48 11.89
C VAL A 242 13.49 30.58 13.40
N VAL A 243 14.60 30.07 13.92
CA VAL A 243 14.83 29.98 15.37
C VAL A 243 15.79 31.07 15.81
N LEU A 244 15.43 31.83 16.84
CA LEU A 244 16.35 32.67 17.60
C LEU A 244 16.96 31.84 18.71
N PHE A 245 18.29 31.86 18.82
CA PHE A 245 19.05 31.12 19.81
C PHE A 245 19.94 32.05 20.62
N ASP A 246 19.87 31.93 21.94
CA ASP A 246 20.78 32.61 22.86
C ASP A 246 21.90 31.63 23.27
N PRO A 247 23.15 31.86 22.81
CA PRO A 247 24.27 30.97 23.08
C PRO A 247 24.73 31.04 24.54
N GLU A 248 24.31 32.01 25.35
CA GLU A 248 24.66 32.07 26.78
C GLU A 248 23.67 31.21 27.59
N THR A 249 22.36 31.39 27.38
CA THR A 249 21.30 30.69 28.15
C THR A 249 20.93 29.31 27.59
N LEU A 250 21.27 29.02 26.33
CA LEU A 250 20.86 27.83 25.56
C LEU A 250 19.36 27.77 25.24
N GLU A 251 18.60 28.83 25.51
CA GLU A 251 17.20 28.95 25.14
C GLU A 251 17.04 29.29 23.66
N HIS A 252 15.91 28.85 23.09
CA HIS A 252 15.56 29.18 21.72
C HIS A 252 14.07 29.47 21.55
N GLU A 253 13.76 30.35 20.60
CA GLU A 253 12.39 30.77 20.26
C GLU A 253 12.17 30.59 18.75
N LEU A 254 11.03 30.02 18.36
CA LEU A 254 10.63 29.92 16.94
C LEU A 254 9.85 31.17 16.53
N LEU A 255 10.42 31.96 15.61
CA LEU A 255 9.70 33.01 14.91
C LEU A 255 8.89 32.39 13.78
N ILE A 256 7.56 32.57 13.80
CA ILE A 256 6.66 31.99 12.79
C ILE A 256 6.64 32.89 11.55
N ASN A 257 6.86 32.29 10.38
CA ASN A 257 6.79 32.98 9.10
C ASN A 257 5.32 33.25 8.72
N PRO A 258 4.91 34.52 8.51
CA PRO A 258 3.54 34.85 8.11
C PRO A 258 3.16 34.30 6.72
N HIS A 259 4.16 33.96 5.90
CA HIS A 259 3.99 33.38 4.55
C HIS A 259 4.17 31.86 4.53
N ALA A 260 4.17 31.20 5.70
CA ALA A 260 4.43 29.76 5.82
C ALA A 260 3.38 28.88 5.14
N VAL A 261 2.11 29.24 5.27
CA VAL A 261 0.97 28.39 4.89
C VAL A 261 0.68 28.53 3.41
N SER A 262 0.80 27.42 2.68
CA SER A 262 0.49 27.37 1.25
C SER A 262 -0.37 26.18 0.84
N TYR A 263 -0.57 25.22 1.73
CA TYR A 263 -1.45 24.08 1.49
C TYR A 263 -2.61 24.16 2.46
N THR A 264 -3.82 24.00 1.93
CA THR A 264 -5.05 24.03 2.73
C THR A 264 -6.05 23.01 2.19
N THR A 265 -7.14 22.81 2.91
CA THR A 265 -8.27 22.00 2.47
C THR A 265 -9.51 22.87 2.27
N ALA A 266 -10.37 22.48 1.34
CA ALA A 266 -11.71 23.03 1.21
C ALA A 266 -12.71 21.88 1.03
N ASP A 267 -13.82 21.93 1.75
CA ASP A 267 -14.89 20.96 1.56
C ASP A 267 -15.59 21.21 0.22
N ILE A 268 -15.78 20.14 -0.56
CA ILE A 268 -16.31 20.26 -1.92
C ILE A 268 -17.73 20.82 -1.95
N GLN A 269 -18.56 20.45 -0.97
CA GLN A 269 -19.93 20.94 -0.90
C GLN A 269 -19.95 22.44 -0.56
N GLN A 270 -19.10 22.87 0.38
CA GLN A 270 -18.95 24.30 0.71
C GLN A 270 -18.45 25.13 -0.47
N VAL A 271 -17.55 24.58 -1.30
CA VAL A 271 -17.08 25.27 -2.52
C VAL A 271 -18.22 25.43 -3.51
N LEU A 272 -18.96 24.34 -3.79
CA LEU A 272 -20.10 24.35 -4.71
C LEU A 272 -21.24 25.27 -4.24
N ASP A 273 -21.46 25.34 -2.93
CA ASP A 273 -22.45 26.22 -2.30
C ASP A 273 -21.99 27.69 -2.21
N GLY A 274 -20.76 28.00 -2.64
CA GLY A 274 -20.19 29.36 -2.58
C GLY A 274 -19.89 29.86 -1.16
N GLN A 275 -19.71 28.95 -0.20
CA GLN A 275 -19.51 29.27 1.23
C GLN A 275 -18.04 29.45 1.62
N VAL A 276 -17.10 29.20 0.71
CA VAL A 276 -15.66 29.34 0.97
C VAL A 276 -15.21 30.80 0.81
N SER A 277 -14.56 31.35 1.84
CA SER A 277 -14.04 32.71 1.78
C SER A 277 -12.74 32.81 0.96
N LYS A 278 -12.58 33.91 0.21
CA LYS A 278 -11.34 34.21 -0.54
C LYS A 278 -10.09 34.12 0.33
N SER A 279 -10.12 34.68 1.54
CA SER A 279 -8.97 34.66 2.46
C SER A 279 -8.51 33.25 2.89
N ALA A 280 -9.41 32.27 2.85
CA ALA A 280 -9.10 30.89 3.22
C ALA A 280 -8.26 30.19 2.14
N VAL A 281 -8.49 30.50 0.86
CA VAL A 281 -7.97 29.74 -0.29
C VAL A 281 -7.09 30.53 -1.27
N ALA A 282 -7.18 31.86 -1.27
CA ALA A 282 -6.41 32.71 -2.18
C ALA A 282 -4.90 32.47 -2.03
N ASP A 283 -4.21 32.38 -3.17
CA ASP A 283 -2.78 32.11 -3.30
C ASP A 283 -2.30 30.77 -2.69
N LYS A 284 -3.21 29.89 -2.26
CA LYS A 284 -2.91 28.58 -1.67
C LYS A 284 -3.23 27.44 -2.64
N HIS A 285 -2.55 26.31 -2.43
CA HIS A 285 -2.87 25.03 -3.01
C HIS A 285 -3.99 24.39 -2.18
N VAL A 286 -5.11 24.06 -2.81
CA VAL A 286 -6.32 23.58 -2.13
C VAL A 286 -6.53 22.09 -2.39
N MET A 287 -6.67 21.30 -1.34
CA MET A 287 -7.15 19.93 -1.42
C MET A 287 -8.66 19.90 -1.17
N LEU A 288 -9.42 19.49 -2.18
CA LEU A 288 -10.85 19.24 -2.03
C LEU A 288 -11.09 17.99 -1.18
N VAL A 289 -11.88 18.12 -0.11
CA VAL A 289 -12.29 17.03 0.79
C VAL A 289 -13.82 16.81 0.69
N GLY A 290 -14.30 15.61 1.06
CA GLY A 290 -15.71 15.20 0.94
C GLY A 290 -15.98 14.19 -0.18
N GLU A 291 -17.18 13.61 -0.18
CA GLU A 291 -17.65 12.74 -1.27
C GLU A 291 -17.78 13.55 -2.57
N ARG A 292 -17.13 13.06 -3.63
CA ARG A 292 -17.01 13.81 -4.88
C ARG A 292 -17.06 12.87 -6.07
N ASN A 293 -17.97 13.13 -7.00
CA ASN A 293 -17.87 12.60 -8.35
C ASN A 293 -17.00 13.51 -9.23
N HIS A 294 -16.60 13.00 -10.40
CA HIS A 294 -15.69 13.71 -11.32
C HIS A 294 -16.25 15.09 -11.75
N LEU A 295 -17.56 15.19 -11.95
CA LEU A 295 -18.22 16.44 -12.35
C LEU A 295 -18.14 17.50 -11.24
N GLN A 296 -18.52 17.12 -10.02
CA GLN A 296 -18.43 18.00 -8.84
C GLN A 296 -17.00 18.49 -8.61
N TYR A 297 -16.01 17.61 -8.81
CA TYR A 297 -14.60 17.98 -8.69
C TYR A 297 -14.19 19.04 -9.72
N ILE A 298 -14.57 18.89 -10.99
CA ILE A 298 -14.27 19.88 -12.04
C ILE A 298 -14.93 21.22 -11.71
N THR A 299 -16.21 21.21 -11.35
CA THR A 299 -16.94 22.45 -11.03
C THR A 299 -16.31 23.16 -9.83
N ALA A 300 -16.03 22.44 -8.74
CA ALA A 300 -15.40 23.02 -7.56
C ALA A 300 -13.97 23.53 -7.85
N ARG A 301 -13.21 22.81 -8.68
CA ARG A 301 -11.89 23.26 -9.14
C ARG A 301 -11.99 24.60 -9.87
N ASP A 302 -12.89 24.69 -10.85
CA ASP A 302 -13.03 25.88 -11.68
C ASP A 302 -13.49 27.08 -10.85
N MET A 303 -14.38 26.88 -9.86
CA MET A 303 -14.77 27.90 -8.89
C MET A 303 -13.59 28.37 -8.02
N LEU A 304 -12.78 27.45 -7.51
CA LEU A 304 -11.59 27.78 -6.70
C LEU A 304 -10.54 28.56 -7.49
N THR A 305 -10.31 28.21 -8.75
CA THR A 305 -9.36 28.91 -9.63
C THR A 305 -9.93 30.18 -10.27
N SER A 306 -11.21 30.47 -10.06
CA SER A 306 -11.85 31.67 -10.60
C SER A 306 -11.25 32.94 -9.98
N PRO A 307 -11.39 34.11 -10.65
CA PRO A 307 -10.98 35.41 -10.09
C PRO A 307 -11.65 35.77 -8.75
N GLN A 308 -12.72 35.05 -8.35
CA GLN A 308 -13.41 35.30 -7.09
C GLN A 308 -12.67 34.68 -5.89
N LEU A 309 -12.05 33.52 -6.06
CA LEU A 309 -11.38 32.76 -4.98
C LEU A 309 -9.86 32.67 -5.13
N GLU A 310 -9.32 32.82 -6.35
CA GLU A 310 -7.88 32.93 -6.65
C GLU A 310 -7.01 31.84 -6.01
N ALA A 311 -7.53 30.60 -5.91
CA ALA A 311 -6.72 29.48 -5.46
C ALA A 311 -5.60 29.22 -6.49
N ARG A 312 -4.36 29.04 -6.00
CA ARG A 312 -3.18 28.86 -6.85
C ARG A 312 -3.25 27.57 -7.66
N SER A 313 -3.67 26.49 -7.00
CA SER A 313 -4.02 25.26 -7.68
C SER A 313 -4.92 24.39 -6.80
N VAL A 314 -5.58 23.42 -7.42
CA VAL A 314 -6.38 22.42 -6.72
C VAL A 314 -5.75 21.05 -6.93
N ARG A 315 -5.62 20.27 -5.85
CA ARG A 315 -5.03 18.92 -5.90
C ARG A 315 -5.84 18.03 -6.85
N LYS A 316 -5.17 17.40 -7.82
CA LYS A 316 -5.76 16.44 -8.77
C LYS A 316 -6.60 15.38 -8.06
N TRP A 317 -7.75 15.05 -8.63
CA TRP A 317 -8.61 13.97 -8.17
C TRP A 317 -7.93 12.62 -8.39
N THR A 318 -7.86 11.80 -7.35
CA THR A 318 -7.45 10.40 -7.40
C THR A 318 -8.54 9.56 -6.74
N PRO A 319 -9.20 8.63 -7.46
CA PRO A 319 -10.16 7.70 -6.86
C PRO A 319 -9.45 6.79 -5.86
N ALA A 320 -9.92 6.71 -4.61
CA ALA A 320 -9.30 5.86 -3.59
C ALA A 320 -9.99 4.48 -3.55
N GLY A 321 -9.26 3.42 -3.87
CA GLY A 321 -9.49 2.07 -3.36
C GLY A 321 -8.76 1.89 -2.04
N PHE A 322 -9.43 1.32 -1.03
CA PHE A 322 -8.87 1.05 0.30
C PHE A 322 -8.32 -0.37 0.37
N ALA A 323 -7.06 -0.53 0.79
CA ALA A 323 -6.57 -1.73 1.47
C ALA A 323 -5.68 -1.31 2.65
N LEU A 324 -6.00 -1.86 3.82
CA LEU A 324 -5.25 -1.71 5.07
C LEU A 324 -3.88 -2.40 4.93
N ASN A 325 -2.79 -1.65 4.97
CA ASN A 325 -1.46 -2.17 5.30
C ASN A 325 -0.88 -1.34 6.46
N ALA A 326 -1.02 -1.88 7.67
CA ALA A 326 0.02 -1.73 8.67
C ALA A 326 1.20 -2.59 8.20
N ASP A 327 2.41 -2.05 8.32
CA ASP A 327 3.69 -2.61 7.87
C ASP A 327 4.04 -2.44 6.38
N SER A 328 4.49 -1.24 6.01
CA SER A 328 5.59 -1.10 5.05
C SER A 328 6.42 0.16 5.32
N THR A 329 7.72 -0.05 5.54
CA THR A 329 8.75 0.98 5.47
C THR A 329 9.10 1.20 4.01
N SER A 330 8.61 2.29 3.41
CA SER A 330 9.04 2.76 2.09
C SER A 330 9.83 4.05 2.23
N PHE A 331 11.10 4.00 1.80
CA PHE A 331 11.98 5.16 1.71
C PHE A 331 11.98 5.67 0.26
N GLY A 332 11.23 6.75 0.04
CA GLY A 332 11.65 7.91 -0.75
C GLY A 332 11.80 7.79 -2.27
N GLY A 333 10.67 7.83 -2.99
CA GLY A 333 10.58 8.41 -4.33
C GLY A 333 9.49 9.48 -4.34
N LEU A 334 9.86 10.76 -4.35
CA LEU A 334 8.93 11.89 -4.42
C LEU A 334 9.02 12.56 -5.81
N GLY A 335 8.09 12.18 -6.69
CA GLY A 335 7.35 13.07 -7.59
C GLY A 335 8.00 13.56 -8.90
N ALA A 336 7.51 13.03 -10.02
CA ALA A 336 6.96 13.78 -11.17
C ALA A 336 6.25 12.79 -12.12
N SER A 337 5.20 13.24 -12.80
CA SER A 337 4.28 12.43 -13.63
C SER A 337 4.10 13.06 -15.03
N VAL A 338 3.17 12.48 -15.83
CA VAL A 338 2.45 12.90 -17.07
C VAL A 338 2.98 12.28 -18.41
N PRO A 339 2.17 12.08 -19.50
CA PRO A 339 1.84 10.76 -20.08
C PRO A 339 1.94 10.64 -21.64
N GLU A 340 1.56 9.47 -22.12
CA GLU A 340 1.15 8.94 -23.44
C GLU A 340 0.82 9.91 -24.60
N SER A 341 1.40 9.62 -25.78
CA SER A 341 0.68 9.62 -27.08
C SER A 341 1.42 8.79 -28.14
N ASP A 342 0.87 7.59 -28.38
CA ASP A 342 0.82 6.75 -29.58
C ASP A 342 1.67 7.09 -30.83
N ALA A 343 2.50 6.10 -31.19
CA ALA A 343 2.41 5.30 -32.41
C ALA A 343 1.79 5.93 -33.67
N ALA A 344 2.58 6.04 -34.75
CA ALA A 344 2.08 5.78 -36.10
C ALA A 344 3.17 5.58 -37.18
N VAL A 345 2.97 4.51 -37.95
CA VAL A 345 3.22 4.37 -39.40
C VAL A 345 4.52 3.70 -39.89
N GLN A 346 4.28 2.51 -40.46
CA GLN A 346 5.09 1.61 -41.28
C GLN A 346 5.40 2.13 -42.71
N PHE A 347 6.19 1.31 -43.41
CA PHE A 347 6.32 1.11 -44.87
C PHE A 347 7.42 1.92 -45.56
N ALA A 348 8.04 1.48 -46.66
CA ALA A 348 8.41 0.20 -47.28
C ALA A 348 9.01 0.62 -48.66
N GLN A 349 9.74 -0.31 -49.30
CA GLN A 349 9.82 -0.42 -50.77
C GLN A 349 10.67 0.64 -51.52
N THR A 350 11.43 0.36 -52.59
CA THR A 350 11.94 -0.86 -53.27
C THR A 350 12.90 -0.38 -54.38
N PHE A 351 13.45 -1.37 -55.10
CA PHE A 351 14.02 -1.32 -56.46
C PHE A 351 15.55 -1.27 -56.51
N ALA A 352 16.19 -2.43 -56.73
CA ALA A 352 16.33 -3.21 -58.00
C ALA A 352 17.46 -2.57 -58.82
N GLY A 353 18.58 -3.25 -59.08
CA GLY A 353 18.80 -4.48 -59.87
C GLY A 353 20.05 -4.13 -60.71
N ASP A 354 20.90 -4.97 -61.26
CA ASP A 354 21.03 -6.42 -61.45
C ASP A 354 22.45 -6.62 -62.06
N GLU A 355 22.91 -7.87 -62.14
CA GLU A 355 23.96 -8.41 -63.05
C GLU A 355 25.43 -8.00 -62.79
N GLU A 356 26.47 -8.84 -62.94
CA GLU A 356 26.67 -10.27 -63.19
C GLU A 356 28.20 -10.53 -62.99
N SER A 357 28.57 -11.73 -62.54
CA SER A 357 29.97 -12.22 -62.48
C SER A 357 30.46 -12.75 -63.84
N PRO A 358 31.77 -12.87 -64.08
CA PRO A 358 32.32 -14.25 -64.08
C PRO A 358 33.78 -14.43 -63.62
N ASP A 359 34.07 -15.69 -63.28
CA ASP A 359 35.33 -16.32 -62.85
C ASP A 359 36.57 -16.08 -63.74
N THR A 360 37.77 -16.09 -63.15
CA THR A 360 38.80 -17.16 -63.34
C THR A 360 40.15 -16.87 -62.65
N MET A 361 40.56 -17.80 -61.77
CA MET A 361 41.91 -18.34 -61.48
C MET A 361 43.19 -17.48 -61.69
N ARG A 362 43.95 -17.23 -60.60
CA ARG A 362 45.41 -17.51 -60.52
C ARG A 362 45.99 -17.36 -59.11
N ASP A 363 46.77 -18.37 -58.72
CA ASP A 363 47.55 -18.49 -57.48
C ASP A 363 48.60 -17.38 -57.27
N GLY A 364 48.87 -17.06 -56.00
CA GLY A 364 50.06 -16.31 -55.59
C GLY A 364 50.10 -15.85 -54.13
N VAL A 365 50.64 -16.70 -53.25
CA VAL A 365 51.34 -16.38 -51.97
C VAL A 365 50.51 -15.71 -50.86
N SER A 366 50.09 -16.52 -49.89
CA SER A 366 49.47 -16.08 -48.64
C SER A 366 50.49 -15.45 -47.70
N THR A 367 50.28 -14.17 -47.37
CA THR A 367 50.71 -13.57 -46.10
C THR A 367 49.54 -13.71 -45.14
N ASP A 368 49.52 -14.80 -44.37
CA ASP A 368 48.50 -15.07 -43.35
C ASP A 368 48.67 -14.13 -42.15
N ALA A 369 48.12 -12.93 -42.25
CA ALA A 369 47.58 -12.19 -41.12
C ALA A 369 46.05 -12.32 -41.17
N ASN A 370 45.57 -13.52 -40.84
CA ASN A 370 44.15 -13.81 -40.68
C ASN A 370 43.65 -13.00 -39.46
N VAL A 371 43.17 -11.77 -39.71
CA VAL A 371 42.29 -11.07 -38.78
C VAL A 371 40.97 -11.84 -38.82
N GLU A 372 40.80 -12.73 -37.84
CA GLU A 372 39.59 -13.51 -37.66
C GLU A 372 38.33 -12.62 -37.69
N SER A 373 37.27 -13.22 -38.20
CA SER A 373 35.92 -12.70 -38.40
C SER A 373 35.36 -11.81 -37.27
N PRO A 374 34.44 -10.89 -37.58
CA PRO A 374 33.85 -10.00 -36.59
C PRO A 374 33.22 -10.82 -35.46
N ALA A 375 33.62 -10.53 -34.22
CA ALA A 375 33.17 -11.21 -33.01
C ALA A 375 31.66 -11.46 -33.03
N ALA A 376 31.25 -12.72 -32.78
CA ALA A 376 29.86 -13.12 -32.79
C ALA A 376 29.01 -12.22 -31.86
N LYS A 377 27.85 -11.77 -32.37
CA LYS A 377 26.90 -10.94 -31.63
C LYS A 377 26.47 -11.66 -30.35
N LEU A 378 26.59 -11.01 -29.19
CA LEU A 378 26.22 -11.59 -27.90
C LEU A 378 24.68 -11.69 -27.80
N ASP A 379 24.13 -12.90 -27.92
CA ASP A 379 22.70 -13.15 -27.71
C ASP A 379 22.40 -13.63 -26.30
N LEU A 380 21.86 -12.72 -25.48
CA LEU A 380 21.54 -12.97 -24.08
C LEU A 380 20.49 -14.08 -23.89
N ALA A 381 19.58 -14.30 -24.85
CA ALA A 381 18.59 -15.38 -24.76
C ALA A 381 19.20 -16.77 -24.95
N VAL A 382 20.26 -16.89 -25.77
CA VAL A 382 21.04 -18.11 -25.93
C VAL A 382 21.93 -18.35 -24.71
N GLU A 383 22.54 -17.30 -24.18
CA GLU A 383 23.38 -17.41 -22.98
C GLU A 383 22.54 -17.74 -21.73
N ALA A 384 21.29 -17.27 -21.63
CA ALA A 384 20.37 -17.64 -20.54
C ALA A 384 20.12 -19.16 -20.48
N ARG A 385 19.95 -19.79 -21.66
CA ARG A 385 19.83 -21.25 -21.78
C ARG A 385 21.10 -21.95 -21.32
N LYS A 386 22.26 -21.57 -21.88
CA LYS A 386 23.56 -22.18 -21.51
C LYS A 386 23.86 -22.04 -20.02
N TYR A 387 23.51 -20.91 -19.42
CA TYR A 387 23.64 -20.67 -18.00
C TYR A 387 22.83 -21.67 -17.19
N VAL A 388 21.51 -21.77 -17.44
CA VAL A 388 20.65 -22.74 -16.74
C VAL A 388 21.13 -24.17 -16.98
N GLU A 389 21.63 -24.47 -18.18
CA GLU A 389 22.15 -25.79 -18.50
C GLU A 389 23.46 -26.14 -17.78
N SER A 390 24.23 -25.14 -17.38
CA SER A 390 25.48 -25.31 -16.64
C SER A 390 25.31 -25.44 -15.12
N LEU A 391 24.11 -25.22 -14.59
CA LEU A 391 23.82 -25.25 -13.16
C LEU A 391 23.44 -26.65 -12.65
N GLU A 392 23.90 -26.97 -11.44
CA GLU A 392 23.39 -28.10 -10.66
C GLU A 392 22.09 -27.67 -9.97
N LEU A 393 20.94 -27.98 -10.59
CA LEU A 393 19.61 -27.58 -10.10
C LEU A 393 19.08 -28.57 -9.05
N ASN A 394 18.32 -28.07 -8.07
CA ASN A 394 17.59 -28.90 -7.10
C ASN A 394 16.43 -29.65 -7.78
N GLU A 395 15.90 -30.72 -7.16
CA GLU A 395 14.83 -31.55 -7.74
C GLU A 395 13.59 -30.75 -8.21
N ASN A 396 13.20 -29.70 -7.47
CA ASN A 396 12.10 -28.80 -7.86
C ASN A 396 12.35 -28.04 -9.17
N PHE A 397 13.59 -27.60 -9.42
CA PHE A 397 13.95 -26.87 -10.64
C PHE A 397 14.32 -27.82 -11.79
N LEU A 398 14.79 -29.04 -11.49
CA LEU A 398 15.10 -30.05 -12.51
C LEU A 398 13.86 -30.47 -13.30
N SER A 399 12.72 -30.68 -12.63
CA SER A 399 11.46 -31.02 -13.27
C SER A 399 10.86 -29.87 -14.10
N ARG A 400 11.28 -28.63 -13.81
CA ARG A 400 10.79 -27.38 -14.44
C ARG A 400 11.88 -26.62 -15.20
N ARG A 401 12.96 -27.29 -15.61
CA ARG A 401 14.13 -26.64 -16.23
C ARG A 401 13.78 -25.87 -17.50
N ASP A 402 12.92 -26.42 -18.35
CA ASP A 402 12.49 -25.77 -19.59
C ASP A 402 11.60 -24.55 -19.33
N GLU A 403 10.78 -24.59 -18.28
CA GLU A 403 10.01 -23.42 -17.81
C GLU A 403 10.94 -22.33 -17.29
N LEU A 404 11.96 -22.72 -16.51
CA LEU A 404 12.97 -21.78 -16.00
C LEU A 404 13.71 -21.07 -17.13
N VAL A 405 14.16 -21.80 -18.16
CA VAL A 405 14.80 -21.19 -19.35
C VAL A 405 13.85 -20.23 -20.05
N ARG A 406 12.60 -20.64 -20.26
CA ARG A 406 11.58 -19.85 -20.95
C ARG A 406 11.29 -18.53 -20.22
N VAL A 407 11.08 -18.58 -18.91
CA VAL A 407 10.86 -17.38 -18.09
C VAL A 407 12.03 -16.41 -18.23
N GLY A 408 13.28 -16.91 -18.21
CA GLY A 408 14.46 -16.08 -18.43
C GLY A 408 14.52 -15.43 -19.81
N GLN A 409 14.18 -16.19 -20.85
CA GLN A 409 14.12 -15.69 -22.23
C GLN A 409 13.03 -14.64 -22.41
N GLN A 410 11.85 -14.84 -21.82
CA GLN A 410 10.74 -13.88 -21.85
C GLN A 410 11.08 -12.60 -21.08
N ILE A 411 11.73 -12.70 -19.91
CA ILE A 411 12.24 -11.53 -19.18
C ILE A 411 13.19 -10.71 -20.06
N ILE A 412 14.12 -11.37 -20.76
CA ILE A 412 15.06 -10.70 -21.68
C ILE A 412 14.34 -10.06 -22.87
N GLN A 413 13.34 -10.72 -23.42
CA GLN A 413 12.58 -10.22 -24.57
C GLN A 413 11.74 -8.99 -24.19
N VAL A 414 10.94 -9.08 -23.13
CA VAL A 414 10.12 -7.94 -22.65
C VAL A 414 11.01 -6.77 -22.22
N SER A 415 12.17 -7.04 -21.62
CA SER A 415 13.12 -5.97 -21.26
C SER A 415 13.68 -5.23 -22.47
N ARG A 416 13.76 -5.87 -23.65
CA ARG A 416 14.16 -5.20 -24.90
C ARG A 416 13.04 -4.33 -25.48
N GLU A 417 11.79 -4.71 -25.26
CA GLU A 417 10.62 -3.95 -25.73
C GLU A 417 10.32 -2.74 -24.81
N MET A 418 10.75 -2.80 -23.55
CA MET A 418 10.65 -1.70 -22.58
C MET A 418 11.50 -0.46 -22.89
N THR A 419 12.46 -0.52 -23.82
CA THR A 419 13.27 0.66 -24.16
C THR A 419 12.48 1.74 -24.90
N ASP A 420 11.29 1.42 -25.43
CA ASP A 420 10.59 2.26 -26.40
C ASP A 420 9.30 2.90 -25.85
N GLN A 421 8.90 2.65 -24.59
CA GLN A 421 7.61 3.14 -24.04
C GLN A 421 7.70 3.61 -22.58
N ASP A 422 7.44 4.90 -22.35
CA ASP A 422 7.31 5.58 -21.04
C ASP A 422 5.93 5.32 -20.37
N GLU A 423 5.42 4.09 -20.43
CA GLU A 423 4.19 3.68 -19.72
C GLU A 423 4.55 2.80 -18.50
N GLU A 424 3.88 3.03 -17.36
CA GLU A 424 3.93 2.12 -16.21
C GLU A 424 3.29 0.79 -16.62
N LEU A 425 4.08 -0.12 -17.19
CA LEU A 425 3.63 -1.44 -17.63
C LEU A 425 3.13 -2.26 -16.43
N GLU A 426 1.84 -2.57 -16.43
CA GLU A 426 1.26 -3.62 -15.59
C GLU A 426 1.75 -4.98 -16.11
N LEU A 427 2.83 -5.49 -15.53
CA LEU A 427 3.35 -6.81 -15.83
C LEU A 427 2.55 -7.88 -15.09
N ASN A 428 1.94 -8.81 -15.83
CA ASN A 428 1.26 -9.96 -15.27
C ASN A 428 2.19 -11.17 -15.29
N HIS A 429 2.45 -11.76 -14.11
CA HIS A 429 3.30 -12.95 -13.99
C HIS A 429 2.78 -14.15 -14.80
N ARG A 430 1.48 -14.23 -15.10
CA ARG A 430 0.88 -15.34 -15.85
C ARG A 430 1.35 -15.38 -17.30
N ASP A 431 1.58 -14.23 -17.92
CA ASP A 431 2.03 -14.12 -19.31
C ASP A 431 3.42 -14.74 -19.53
N PHE A 432 4.24 -14.74 -18.48
CA PHE A 432 5.58 -15.34 -18.47
C PHE A 432 5.57 -16.85 -18.21
N LEU A 433 4.44 -17.39 -17.74
CA LEU A 433 4.25 -18.81 -17.40
C LEU A 433 3.41 -19.56 -18.45
N GLU A 434 2.57 -18.87 -19.23
CA GLU A 434 1.74 -19.51 -20.25
C GLU A 434 2.58 -20.13 -21.39
N GLN A 435 2.12 -21.29 -21.87
CA GLN A 435 2.73 -21.98 -23.02
C GLN A 435 2.28 -21.43 -24.38
N SER A 436 1.29 -20.52 -24.39
CA SER A 436 0.53 -20.09 -25.57
C SER A 436 1.19 -18.96 -26.37
N SER A 437 2.06 -18.16 -25.75
CA SER A 437 2.86 -17.11 -26.41
C SER A 437 4.13 -17.70 -27.01
N GLN A 438 3.97 -18.27 -28.21
CA GLN A 438 5.00 -18.71 -29.16
C GLN A 438 6.21 -19.44 -28.56
N ALA A 439 6.25 -20.76 -28.79
CA ALA A 439 7.47 -21.53 -28.75
C ALA A 439 8.58 -20.85 -29.57
N VAL A 440 9.50 -20.15 -28.92
CA VAL A 440 10.80 -19.75 -29.47
C VAL A 440 11.70 -20.98 -29.43
N GLY A 441 11.34 -21.94 -30.28
CA GLY A 441 12.15 -23.07 -30.68
C GLY A 441 11.99 -23.19 -32.18
N THR A 442 13.09 -23.14 -32.92
CA THR A 442 13.17 -23.38 -34.38
C THR A 442 12.57 -22.31 -35.31
N LYS A 443 12.86 -21.04 -35.08
CA LYS A 443 12.94 -20.09 -36.21
C LYS A 443 14.40 -19.71 -36.41
N THR A 444 14.92 -20.00 -37.60
CA THR A 444 16.27 -19.66 -38.05
C THR A 444 16.58 -18.20 -37.74
N ALA A 445 17.80 -17.95 -37.25
CA ALA A 445 18.32 -16.67 -36.75
C ALA A 445 18.34 -15.51 -37.78
N THR A 446 17.67 -15.67 -38.92
CA THR A 446 17.69 -14.75 -40.06
C THR A 446 16.39 -13.96 -40.24
N GLU A 447 15.30 -14.27 -39.52
CA GLU A 447 13.98 -13.61 -39.71
C GLU A 447 13.41 -12.90 -38.46
N LEU A 448 14.19 -12.75 -37.37
CA LEU A 448 13.83 -11.98 -36.17
C LEU A 448 14.26 -10.49 -36.26
N ALA A 449 14.36 -9.95 -37.47
CA ALA A 449 14.76 -8.56 -37.70
C ALA A 449 13.54 -7.66 -37.91
N GLY A 450 13.06 -7.02 -36.83
CA GLY A 450 12.24 -5.79 -36.89
C GLY A 450 11.58 -5.43 -35.54
N PRO A 451 11.45 -4.13 -35.17
CA PRO A 451 12.12 -2.95 -35.70
C PRO A 451 13.53 -2.80 -35.07
N SER A 452 14.43 -2.17 -35.80
CA SER A 452 15.87 -2.15 -35.54
C SER A 452 16.24 -1.49 -34.19
N THR A 453 17.07 -2.14 -33.37
CA THR A 453 18.15 -1.41 -32.66
C THR A 453 18.94 -0.67 -33.73
N HIS A 454 18.59 0.59 -33.96
CA HIS A 454 19.10 1.39 -35.07
C HIS A 454 20.61 1.55 -34.88
N VAL A 455 21.40 0.78 -35.63
CA VAL A 455 22.85 0.92 -35.60
C VAL A 455 23.20 2.20 -36.35
N PHE A 456 23.59 3.24 -35.62
CA PHE A 456 24.01 4.50 -36.20
C PHE A 456 25.46 4.37 -36.70
N VAL A 457 25.62 4.23 -38.02
CA VAL A 457 26.93 4.22 -38.67
C VAL A 457 27.42 5.66 -38.85
N ALA A 458 28.26 6.11 -37.92
CA ALA A 458 28.84 7.45 -37.89
C ALA A 458 30.09 7.52 -38.77
N GLU A 459 29.89 7.59 -40.08
CA GLU A 459 30.94 7.86 -41.07
C GLU A 459 30.94 9.34 -41.44
N PRO A 460 31.96 10.14 -41.07
CA PRO A 460 31.98 11.57 -41.35
C PRO A 460 32.19 11.81 -42.85
N ARG A 461 31.37 12.70 -43.42
CA ARG A 461 31.46 13.12 -44.82
C ARG A 461 32.04 14.54 -44.92
N LYS A 462 31.48 15.47 -44.15
CA LYS A 462 31.85 16.88 -44.21
C LYS A 462 31.66 17.54 -42.84
N LEU A 463 32.61 18.39 -42.46
CA LEU A 463 32.54 19.18 -41.23
C LEU A 463 32.75 20.65 -41.55
N THR A 464 31.74 21.45 -41.25
CA THR A 464 31.77 22.91 -41.45
C THR A 464 31.84 23.59 -40.09
N ILE A 465 32.92 24.34 -39.84
CA ILE A 465 33.20 25.03 -38.58
C ILE A 465 33.16 26.53 -38.86
N THR A 466 32.30 27.28 -38.17
CA THR A 466 32.20 28.74 -38.31
C THR A 466 32.34 29.42 -36.96
N ASN A 467 33.30 30.33 -36.82
CA ASN A 467 33.55 31.16 -35.62
C ASN A 467 33.59 30.37 -34.30
N PHE A 468 34.15 29.16 -34.32
CA PHE A 468 34.23 28.24 -33.18
C PHE A 468 35.68 28.12 -32.71
N LEU A 469 35.93 28.37 -31.44
CA LEU A 469 37.26 28.36 -30.81
C LEU A 469 38.31 29.15 -31.61
N GLY A 470 39.43 28.53 -31.99
CA GLY A 470 40.50 29.19 -32.75
C GLY A 470 40.11 29.55 -34.20
N VAL A 471 38.99 29.03 -34.72
CA VAL A 471 38.56 29.29 -36.10
C VAL A 471 37.80 30.61 -36.17
N GLN A 472 38.25 31.52 -37.04
CA GLN A 472 37.57 32.78 -37.35
C GLN A 472 37.13 32.76 -38.84
N GLY A 473 35.86 33.02 -39.09
CA GLY A 473 35.23 32.74 -40.39
C GLY A 473 34.79 31.28 -40.50
N THR A 474 34.67 30.76 -41.73
CA THR A 474 34.19 29.41 -42.02
C THR A 474 35.30 28.56 -42.63
N ILE A 475 35.49 27.36 -42.08
CA ILE A 475 36.36 26.30 -42.61
C ILE A 475 35.50 25.07 -42.86
N THR A 476 35.65 24.46 -44.02
CA THR A 476 34.80 23.35 -44.48
C THR A 476 35.66 22.17 -44.89
N ILE A 477 35.77 21.16 -44.02
CA ILE A 477 36.60 19.98 -44.23
C ILE A 477 35.78 18.87 -44.89
N ASP A 478 36.24 18.38 -46.04
CA ASP A 478 35.70 17.20 -46.72
C ASP A 478 36.54 15.96 -46.36
N PHE A 479 35.96 14.99 -45.65
CA PHE A 479 36.66 13.78 -45.20
C PHE A 479 37.00 12.80 -46.33
N ARG A 480 36.60 13.07 -47.58
CA ARG A 480 37.04 12.30 -48.74
C ARG A 480 38.16 12.99 -49.51
N LYS A 481 38.20 14.32 -49.49
CA LYS A 481 39.17 15.12 -50.24
C LYS A 481 40.33 15.62 -49.39
N ASP A 482 40.03 16.22 -48.23
CA ASP A 482 40.99 16.88 -47.36
C ASP A 482 41.62 15.93 -46.34
N LEU A 483 40.90 14.87 -45.95
CA LEU A 483 41.28 13.90 -44.92
C LEU A 483 40.91 12.48 -45.36
N PRO A 484 41.58 11.87 -46.37
CA PRO A 484 41.24 10.53 -46.84
C PRO A 484 41.35 9.48 -45.73
N ARG A 485 40.65 8.34 -45.90
CA ARG A 485 40.67 7.22 -44.97
C ARG A 485 42.11 6.74 -44.73
N GLY A 486 42.46 6.51 -43.47
CA GLY A 486 43.81 6.17 -43.06
C GLY A 486 44.20 6.85 -41.75
N LEU A 487 45.50 6.98 -41.54
CA LEU A 487 46.08 7.59 -40.36
C LEU A 487 46.44 9.05 -40.68
N ALA A 488 45.92 10.00 -39.91
CA ALA A 488 46.20 11.41 -40.07
C ALA A 488 46.82 12.00 -38.80
N PHE A 489 47.98 12.65 -38.90
CA PHE A 489 48.61 13.37 -37.81
C PHE A 489 48.30 14.86 -37.87
N LEU A 490 47.74 15.41 -36.79
CA LEU A 490 47.46 16.83 -36.65
C LEU A 490 48.50 17.49 -35.74
N VAL A 491 49.35 18.33 -36.33
CA VAL A 491 50.61 18.82 -35.73
C VAL A 491 50.69 20.34 -35.80
N GLY A 492 51.27 20.99 -34.81
CA GLY A 492 51.41 22.45 -34.78
C GLY A 492 51.74 23.00 -33.39
N ASP A 493 52.12 24.28 -33.33
CA ASP A 493 52.50 24.95 -32.09
C ASP A 493 51.34 25.02 -31.07
N ASN A 494 51.66 25.23 -29.80
CA ASN A 494 50.64 25.43 -28.77
C ASN A 494 49.79 26.65 -29.10
N GLY A 495 48.47 26.51 -28.97
CA GLY A 495 47.52 27.55 -29.36
C GLY A 495 47.23 27.62 -30.86
N SER A 496 47.84 26.79 -31.73
CA SER A 496 47.57 26.82 -33.18
C SER A 496 46.20 26.29 -33.61
N GLY A 497 45.40 25.79 -32.66
CA GLY A 497 44.04 25.31 -32.90
C GLY A 497 43.92 23.82 -33.25
N LYS A 498 44.94 22.98 -33.02
CA LYS A 498 44.93 21.52 -33.28
C LYS A 498 43.66 20.82 -32.74
N SER A 499 43.37 20.98 -31.45
CA SER A 499 42.22 20.32 -30.83
C SER A 499 40.87 20.86 -31.30
N THR A 500 40.83 21.98 -32.04
CA THR A 500 39.57 22.60 -32.51
C THR A 500 38.78 21.65 -33.42
N LEU A 501 39.46 20.82 -34.21
CA LEU A 501 38.80 19.85 -35.09
C LEU A 501 38.03 18.79 -34.29
N VAL A 502 38.73 18.17 -33.34
CA VAL A 502 38.17 17.14 -32.45
C VAL A 502 37.05 17.75 -31.60
N GLU A 503 37.29 18.92 -31.00
CA GLU A 503 36.32 19.65 -30.19
C GLU A 503 35.05 20.01 -30.96
N ALA A 504 35.18 20.38 -32.24
CA ALA A 504 34.03 20.70 -33.09
C ALA A 504 33.15 19.46 -33.32
N MET A 505 33.74 18.30 -33.62
CA MET A 505 32.99 17.06 -33.83
C MET A 505 32.24 16.61 -32.57
N VAL A 506 32.89 16.69 -31.40
CA VAL A 506 32.26 16.32 -30.11
C VAL A 506 31.18 17.31 -29.72
N TRP A 507 31.46 18.61 -29.81
CA TRP A 507 30.49 19.65 -29.46
C TRP A 507 29.27 19.64 -30.38
N CYS A 508 29.45 19.35 -31.68
CA CYS A 508 28.34 19.24 -32.62
C CYS A 508 27.35 18.14 -32.17
N GLN A 509 27.86 16.94 -31.87
CA GLN A 509 27.05 15.78 -31.49
C GLN A 509 26.44 15.92 -30.08
N PHE A 510 27.22 16.39 -29.10
CA PHE A 510 26.84 16.30 -27.68
C PHE A 510 26.63 17.65 -26.96
N GLY A 511 26.93 18.77 -27.62
CA GLY A 511 26.87 20.10 -27.01
C GLY A 511 27.90 20.35 -25.90
N ARG A 512 28.84 19.43 -25.71
CA ARG A 512 29.93 19.46 -24.72
C ARG A 512 31.28 19.37 -25.43
N CYS A 513 32.25 20.11 -24.92
CA CYS A 513 33.65 20.02 -25.33
C CYS A 513 34.40 19.02 -24.44
N ILE A 514 35.49 18.45 -24.95
CA ILE A 514 36.34 17.49 -24.24
C ILE A 514 37.06 18.20 -23.08
N ARG A 515 37.63 19.38 -23.35
CA ARG A 515 38.31 20.15 -22.31
C ARG A 515 37.35 20.66 -21.23
N SER A 516 37.72 20.43 -19.99
CA SER A 516 36.98 20.90 -18.82
C SER A 516 37.13 22.41 -18.61
N GLY A 517 36.15 23.05 -17.98
CA GLY A 517 36.24 24.47 -17.57
C GLY A 517 35.77 25.51 -18.59
N LEU A 518 35.28 25.11 -19.77
CA LEU A 518 34.63 26.06 -20.70
C LEU A 518 33.20 26.39 -20.27
N LEU A 519 32.89 27.68 -20.23
CA LEU A 519 31.52 28.16 -20.15
C LEU A 519 30.80 27.97 -21.50
N VAL A 520 29.48 28.02 -21.47
CA VAL A 520 28.63 27.73 -22.64
C VAL A 520 28.87 28.71 -23.82
N ASP A 521 29.41 29.90 -23.56
CA ASP A 521 29.75 30.89 -24.59
C ASP A 521 31.23 30.87 -25.01
N ASP A 522 32.10 30.19 -24.27
CA ASP A 522 33.55 30.12 -24.54
C ASP A 522 33.87 29.26 -25.78
N VAL A 523 32.84 28.63 -26.36
CA VAL A 523 32.93 27.95 -27.66
C VAL A 523 33.00 28.92 -28.83
N ILE A 524 32.58 30.18 -28.64
CA ILE A 524 32.57 31.22 -29.67
C ILE A 524 33.97 31.82 -29.78
N ASN A 525 34.46 32.00 -31.00
CA ASN A 525 35.73 32.69 -31.24
C ASN A 525 35.72 34.13 -30.68
N ASP A 526 36.74 34.48 -29.90
CA ASP A 526 36.86 35.75 -29.18
C ASP A 526 36.82 36.99 -30.09
N ASN A 527 37.38 36.89 -31.31
CA ASN A 527 37.39 38.00 -32.27
C ASN A 527 36.05 38.16 -32.99
N ALA A 528 35.33 37.07 -33.26
CA ALA A 528 34.06 37.09 -33.95
C ALA A 528 32.88 37.44 -33.02
N GLY A 529 32.86 36.90 -31.81
CA GLY A 529 31.91 37.18 -30.73
C GLY A 529 30.44 36.76 -30.96
N LYS A 530 30.09 36.24 -32.15
CA LYS A 530 28.73 35.79 -32.54
C LYS A 530 28.76 34.93 -33.80
N ASN A 531 27.60 34.36 -34.18
CA ASN A 531 27.43 33.50 -35.35
C ASN A 531 28.37 32.28 -35.33
N CYS A 532 28.41 31.58 -34.20
CA CYS A 532 29.14 30.33 -34.09
C CYS A 532 28.25 29.17 -34.55
N SER A 533 28.79 28.28 -35.39
CA SER A 533 28.09 27.06 -35.78
C SER A 533 29.07 25.94 -36.14
N VAL A 534 28.68 24.71 -35.82
CA VAL A 534 29.36 23.52 -36.30
C VAL A 534 28.33 22.60 -36.93
N ILE A 535 28.60 22.17 -38.17
CA ILE A 535 27.73 21.29 -38.95
C ILE A 535 28.54 20.05 -39.32
N LEU A 536 28.07 18.87 -38.87
CA LEU A 536 28.69 17.59 -39.16
C LEU A 536 27.73 16.73 -39.98
N GLU A 537 28.14 16.40 -41.20
CA GLU A 537 27.41 15.56 -42.14
C GLU A 537 27.99 14.14 -42.13
N PHE A 538 27.12 13.13 -42.07
CA PHE A 538 27.48 11.72 -42.09
C PHE A 538 27.10 11.06 -43.42
N ALA A 539 27.80 9.98 -43.80
CA ALA A 539 27.54 9.24 -45.03
C ALA A 539 26.18 8.52 -45.04
N ASN A 540 25.61 8.22 -43.87
CA ASN A 540 24.26 7.68 -43.71
C ASN A 540 23.14 8.70 -44.04
N GLY A 541 23.50 9.95 -44.33
CA GLY A 541 22.59 11.02 -44.73
C GLY A 541 22.17 11.93 -43.58
N TYR A 542 22.46 11.59 -42.32
CA TYR A 542 22.20 12.47 -41.19
C TYR A 542 23.18 13.64 -41.16
N THR A 543 22.67 14.81 -40.79
CA THR A 543 23.47 16.02 -40.53
C THR A 543 23.05 16.60 -39.19
N ILE A 544 24.03 16.89 -38.34
CA ILE A 544 23.81 17.59 -37.07
C ILE A 544 24.40 19.00 -37.22
N ALA A 545 23.58 20.02 -37.01
CA ALA A 545 23.97 21.42 -37.09
C ALA A 545 23.70 22.10 -35.75
N ARG A 546 24.76 22.49 -35.03
CA ARG A 546 24.65 23.15 -33.73
C ARG A 546 25.07 24.60 -33.82
N TYR A 547 24.23 25.50 -33.30
CA TYR A 547 24.41 26.94 -33.37
C TYR A 547 24.60 27.57 -31.99
N ARG A 548 25.36 28.67 -31.93
CA ARG A 548 25.49 29.49 -30.73
C ARG A 548 25.59 30.97 -31.11
N LYS A 549 24.76 31.80 -30.49
CA LYS A 549 24.59 33.24 -30.80
C LYS A 549 24.47 33.48 -32.32
N SER A 550 23.78 32.59 -33.03
CA SER A 550 23.48 32.74 -34.45
C SER A 550 22.38 33.77 -34.63
N LYS A 551 22.56 34.69 -35.58
CA LYS A 551 21.53 35.67 -35.96
C LYS A 551 20.24 35.01 -36.46
N VAL A 552 20.35 33.85 -37.11
CA VAL A 552 19.22 33.17 -37.76
C VAL A 552 18.65 32.07 -36.86
N TYR A 553 19.53 31.25 -36.27
CA TYR A 553 19.13 30.04 -35.54
C TYR A 553 19.32 30.13 -34.03
N GLY A 554 19.76 31.27 -33.49
CA GLY A 554 20.01 31.46 -32.06
C GLY A 554 21.01 30.43 -31.51
N ASN A 555 20.53 29.61 -30.57
CA ASN A 555 21.28 28.53 -29.90
C ASN A 555 20.73 27.13 -30.22
N ARG A 556 20.00 26.98 -31.34
CA ARG A 556 19.34 25.71 -31.71
C ARG A 556 20.37 24.65 -32.12
N VAL A 557 19.96 23.39 -31.98
CA VAL A 557 20.54 22.26 -32.68
C VAL A 557 19.49 21.74 -33.65
N ILE A 558 19.90 21.48 -34.89
CA ILE A 558 19.02 21.03 -35.97
C ILE A 558 19.61 19.72 -36.46
N VAL A 559 18.81 18.66 -36.46
CA VAL A 559 19.16 17.39 -37.09
C VAL A 559 18.39 17.30 -38.40
N SER A 560 19.05 16.95 -39.50
CA SER A 560 18.39 16.71 -40.78
C SER A 560 18.81 15.36 -41.36
N LEU A 561 17.90 14.73 -42.10
CA LEU A 561 18.16 13.51 -42.85
C LEU A 561 18.04 13.84 -44.34
N ARG A 562 19.16 13.72 -45.07
CA ARG A 562 19.26 14.04 -46.50
C ARG A 562 18.79 15.46 -46.85
N GLY A 563 19.02 16.41 -45.93
CA GLY A 563 18.65 17.82 -46.09
C GLY A 563 17.32 18.20 -45.45
N GLU A 564 16.46 17.24 -45.11
CA GLU A 564 15.15 17.50 -44.50
C GLU A 564 15.23 17.55 -42.96
N PRO A 565 14.83 18.67 -42.30
CA PRO A 565 14.85 18.78 -40.84
C PRO A 565 13.99 17.72 -40.15
N GLN A 566 14.54 17.08 -39.12
CA GLN A 566 13.88 16.10 -38.26
C GLN A 566 13.33 16.80 -37.02
N THR A 567 12.20 17.48 -37.17
CA THR A 567 11.61 18.31 -36.11
C THR A 567 11.20 17.51 -34.86
N GLN A 568 10.98 16.20 -34.98
CA GLN A 568 10.73 15.30 -33.85
C GLN A 568 11.93 15.17 -32.89
N LEU A 569 13.15 15.47 -33.35
CA LEU A 569 14.35 15.49 -32.51
C LEU A 569 14.57 16.87 -31.85
N GLU A 570 13.84 17.90 -32.29
CA GLU A 570 13.88 19.25 -31.70
C GLU A 570 12.80 19.38 -30.60
N LEU A 571 13.12 18.84 -29.42
CA LEU A 571 12.24 18.80 -28.26
C LEU A 571 12.20 20.14 -27.49
N PRO A 572 11.25 20.34 -26.54
CA PRO A 572 10.96 21.66 -25.94
C PRO A 572 12.14 22.33 -25.22
N ASP A 573 13.11 21.54 -24.77
CA ASP A 573 14.31 22.02 -24.10
C ASP A 573 15.59 21.34 -24.63
N ALA A 574 16.73 21.97 -24.36
CA ALA A 574 18.01 21.52 -24.88
C ALA A 574 18.47 20.17 -24.31
N ARG A 575 17.97 19.76 -23.13
CA ARG A 575 18.34 18.50 -22.49
C ARG A 575 17.58 17.35 -23.15
N THR A 576 16.25 17.46 -23.27
CA THR A 576 15.43 16.46 -23.97
C THR A 576 15.86 16.33 -25.43
N THR A 577 16.13 17.45 -26.11
CA THR A 577 16.72 17.44 -27.47
C THR A 577 18.04 16.66 -27.52
N GLN A 578 18.91 16.81 -26.51
CA GLN A 578 20.17 16.07 -26.47
C GLN A 578 19.97 14.58 -26.15
N GLU A 579 19.00 14.21 -25.31
CA GLU A 579 18.63 12.82 -25.02
C GLU A 579 18.16 12.12 -26.31
N ALA A 580 17.28 12.77 -27.10
CA ALA A 580 16.85 12.26 -28.40
C ALA A 580 18.00 12.13 -29.42
N ILE A 581 18.96 13.07 -29.41
CA ILE A 581 20.19 12.95 -30.22
C ILE A 581 21.07 11.78 -29.74
N ASN A 582 21.22 11.57 -28.43
CA ASN A 582 22.00 10.46 -27.89
C ASN A 582 21.37 9.11 -28.27
N GLU A 583 20.04 9.02 -28.24
CA GLU A 583 19.28 7.86 -28.68
C GLU A 583 19.47 7.59 -30.18
N LEU A 584 19.34 8.63 -31.03
CA LEU A 584 19.64 8.54 -32.46
C LEU A 584 21.06 8.04 -32.72
N LEU A 585 22.03 8.58 -31.98
CA LEU A 585 23.44 8.20 -32.12
C LEU A 585 23.71 6.80 -31.55
N GLY A 586 22.87 6.26 -30.67
CA GLY A 586 23.11 5.00 -29.96
C GLY A 586 24.24 5.06 -28.93
N THR A 587 24.62 6.25 -28.49
CA THR A 587 25.66 6.48 -27.47
C THR A 587 25.46 7.83 -26.77
N ASP A 588 25.83 7.91 -25.49
CA ASP A 588 25.94 9.19 -24.77
C ASP A 588 27.36 9.76 -24.84
N TYR A 589 27.53 11.00 -24.35
CA TYR A 589 28.82 11.70 -24.33
C TYR A 589 29.90 10.94 -23.55
N GLU A 590 29.56 10.39 -22.38
CA GLU A 590 30.52 9.74 -21.49
C GLU A 590 31.05 8.43 -22.10
N THR A 591 30.17 7.66 -22.76
CA THR A 591 30.53 6.45 -23.49
C THR A 591 31.32 6.80 -24.75
N TYR A 592 30.90 7.83 -25.48
CA TYR A 592 31.59 8.27 -26.70
C TYR A 592 33.02 8.74 -26.41
N VAL A 593 33.24 9.57 -25.39
CA VAL A 593 34.58 10.05 -25.00
C VAL A 593 35.46 8.94 -24.44
N ARG A 594 34.90 7.80 -24.01
CA ARG A 594 35.68 6.64 -23.53
C ARG A 594 35.90 5.56 -24.57
N THR A 595 35.19 5.61 -25.70
CA THR A 595 35.25 4.58 -26.75
C THR A 595 35.77 5.13 -28.07
N VAL A 596 35.42 6.36 -28.45
CA VAL A 596 35.78 7.01 -29.73
C VAL A 596 36.90 8.05 -29.58
N VAL A 597 37.09 8.60 -28.38
CA VAL A 597 38.11 9.63 -28.10
C VAL A 597 39.15 9.12 -27.10
N LEU A 598 40.40 9.01 -27.52
CA LEU A 598 41.52 8.63 -26.66
C LEU A 598 42.31 9.89 -26.28
N SER A 599 42.11 10.41 -25.07
CA SER A 599 42.87 11.53 -24.51
C SER A 599 43.73 11.11 -23.32
N HIS A 600 44.69 11.96 -22.91
CA HIS A 600 45.51 11.75 -21.71
C HIS A 600 44.65 11.56 -20.44
N GLU A 601 43.60 12.36 -20.27
CA GLU A 601 42.67 12.29 -19.13
C GLU A 601 41.80 11.01 -19.17
N SER A 602 41.32 10.60 -20.35
CA SER A 602 40.44 9.42 -20.51
C SER A 602 41.14 8.10 -20.14
N ALA A 603 42.40 7.91 -20.54
CA ALA A 603 43.14 6.67 -20.29
C ALA A 603 43.54 6.51 -18.81
N ALA A 604 43.98 7.59 -18.16
CA ALA A 604 44.38 7.57 -16.74
C ALA A 604 43.18 7.34 -15.80
N SER A 605 41.99 7.82 -16.17
CA SER A 605 40.75 7.68 -15.41
C SER A 605 40.29 6.22 -15.25
N PHE A 606 40.51 5.36 -16.25
CA PHE A 606 40.05 3.97 -16.20
C PHE A 606 40.75 3.15 -15.11
N LEU A 607 42.08 3.21 -15.02
CA LEU A 607 42.85 2.40 -14.06
C LEU A 607 42.87 2.98 -12.65
N SER A 608 42.69 4.30 -12.53
CA SER A 608 42.51 4.97 -11.24
C SER A 608 41.07 4.86 -10.69
N SER A 609 40.10 4.45 -11.51
CA SER A 609 38.71 4.25 -11.06
C SER A 609 38.54 3.01 -10.17
N THR A 610 37.54 3.07 -9.29
CA THR A 610 37.21 1.96 -8.37
C THR A 610 36.81 0.69 -9.13
N PRO A 611 36.96 -0.51 -8.55
CA PRO A 611 36.53 -1.76 -9.20
C PRO A 611 35.06 -1.73 -9.66
N ALA A 612 34.18 -1.08 -8.90
CA ALA A 612 32.78 -0.90 -9.27
C ALA A 612 32.61 0.03 -10.49
N GLN A 613 33.35 1.14 -10.55
CA GLN A 613 33.36 2.02 -11.73
C GLN A 613 33.93 1.30 -12.96
N ARG A 614 35.02 0.55 -12.81
CA ARG A 614 35.58 -0.26 -13.92
C ARG A 614 34.58 -1.29 -14.45
N ARG A 615 33.88 -2.01 -13.56
CA ARG A 615 32.84 -2.96 -13.97
C ARG A 615 31.68 -2.27 -14.68
N ASN A 616 31.17 -1.17 -14.14
CA ASN A 616 30.09 -0.41 -14.78
C ASN A 616 30.50 0.14 -16.15
N LEU A 617 31.75 0.61 -16.30
CA LEU A 617 32.28 1.08 -17.57
C LEU A 617 32.33 -0.04 -18.62
N ILE A 618 32.83 -1.21 -18.22
CA ILE A 618 32.87 -2.38 -19.12
C ILE A 618 31.46 -2.82 -19.48
N GLU A 619 30.55 -2.91 -18.50
CA GLU A 619 29.14 -3.24 -18.76
C GLU A 619 28.48 -2.25 -19.73
N ALA A 620 28.72 -0.95 -19.57
CA ALA A 620 28.21 0.08 -20.47
C ALA A 620 28.82 -0.01 -21.87
N SER A 621 30.15 -0.12 -21.99
CA SER A 621 30.85 -0.27 -23.28
C SER A 621 30.49 -1.56 -24.02
N LEU A 622 29.97 -2.56 -23.32
CA LEU A 622 29.53 -3.84 -23.89
C LEU A 622 28.01 -3.90 -24.17
N GLY A 623 27.26 -2.84 -23.86
CA GLY A 623 25.80 -2.85 -23.99
C GLY A 623 25.08 -3.78 -23.01
N LEU A 624 25.71 -4.11 -21.87
CA LEU A 624 25.13 -4.95 -20.81
C LEU A 624 24.20 -4.17 -19.85
N SER A 625 23.96 -2.89 -20.10
CA SER A 625 22.97 -2.08 -19.39
C SER A 625 21.56 -2.70 -19.42
N MET A 626 21.22 -3.45 -20.47
CA MET A 626 19.95 -4.19 -20.59
C MET A 626 19.75 -5.22 -19.46
N LEU A 627 20.83 -5.78 -18.90
CA LEU A 627 20.73 -6.70 -17.76
C LEU A 627 20.15 -6.01 -16.50
N ASP A 628 20.27 -4.68 -16.39
CA ASP A 628 19.66 -3.92 -15.30
C ASP A 628 18.14 -3.86 -15.44
N GLN A 629 17.66 -3.72 -16.68
CA GLN A 629 16.22 -3.76 -17.04
C GLN A 629 15.65 -5.16 -16.78
N CYS A 630 16.34 -6.23 -17.22
CA CYS A 630 15.96 -7.61 -16.88
C CYS A 630 15.79 -7.81 -15.36
N GLY A 631 16.72 -7.25 -14.57
CA GLY A 631 16.62 -7.29 -13.11
C GLY A 631 15.41 -6.53 -12.57
N GLN A 632 15.02 -5.42 -13.20
CA GLN A 632 13.82 -4.66 -12.85
C GLN A 632 12.53 -5.42 -13.18
N VAL A 633 12.42 -5.96 -14.40
CA VAL A 633 11.29 -6.79 -14.84
C VAL A 633 11.08 -7.97 -13.89
N SER A 634 12.16 -8.70 -13.57
CA SER A 634 12.09 -9.81 -12.63
C SER A 634 11.61 -9.40 -11.22
N ARG A 635 12.01 -8.23 -10.71
CA ARG A 635 11.51 -7.70 -9.42
C ARG A 635 10.03 -7.29 -9.47
N LEU A 636 9.57 -6.75 -10.59
CA LEU A 636 8.16 -6.41 -10.78
C LEU A 636 7.30 -7.68 -10.83
N LEU A 637 7.73 -8.71 -11.54
CA LEU A 637 7.05 -10.02 -11.58
C LEU A 637 6.99 -10.68 -10.20
N LEU A 638 8.07 -10.57 -9.41
CA LEU A 638 8.09 -11.03 -8.02
C LEU A 638 7.10 -10.29 -7.12
N LYS A 639 6.93 -8.98 -7.34
CA LYS A 639 5.97 -8.16 -6.60
C LYS A 639 4.54 -8.54 -6.97
N ASP A 640 4.28 -8.73 -8.26
CA ASP A 640 2.97 -9.13 -8.79
C ASP A 640 2.52 -10.50 -8.24
N ILE A 641 3.33 -11.55 -8.45
CA ILE A 641 3.01 -12.87 -7.89
C ILE A 641 2.99 -12.90 -6.36
N GLY A 642 3.81 -12.04 -5.71
CA GLY A 642 3.78 -11.86 -4.27
C GLY A 642 2.46 -11.26 -3.76
N GLY A 643 1.80 -10.42 -4.57
CA GLY A 643 0.45 -9.92 -4.33
C GLY A 643 -0.58 -11.05 -4.33
N ASP A 644 -0.61 -11.87 -5.39
CA ASP A 644 -1.51 -13.02 -5.53
C ASP A 644 -1.30 -14.03 -4.38
N VAL A 645 -0.05 -14.35 -4.04
CA VAL A 645 0.29 -15.23 -2.91
C VAL A 645 -0.28 -14.68 -1.60
N ASN A 646 -0.08 -13.39 -1.33
CA ASN A 646 -0.55 -12.77 -0.09
C ASN A 646 -2.09 -12.68 -0.04
N GLU A 647 -2.75 -12.40 -1.17
CA GLU A 647 -4.21 -12.42 -1.25
C GLU A 647 -4.77 -13.81 -0.91
N VAL A 648 -4.23 -14.85 -1.54
CA VAL A 648 -4.62 -16.24 -1.28
C VAL A 648 -4.32 -16.65 0.15
N GLN A 649 -3.15 -16.27 0.70
CA GLN A 649 -2.78 -16.54 2.08
C GLN A 649 -3.74 -15.89 3.09
N ASN A 650 -4.13 -14.64 2.85
CA ASN A 650 -5.09 -13.93 3.70
C ASN A 650 -6.48 -14.56 3.62
N LYS A 651 -6.91 -14.99 2.42
CA LYS A 651 -8.15 -15.76 2.25
C LYS A 651 -8.08 -17.08 3.03
N LEU A 652 -7.02 -17.89 2.89
CA LEU A 652 -6.83 -19.13 3.66
C LEU A 652 -6.97 -18.89 5.17
N LYS A 653 -6.28 -17.86 5.71
CA LYS A 653 -6.37 -17.50 7.13
C LYS A 653 -7.79 -17.12 7.56
N SER A 654 -8.52 -16.39 6.71
CA SER A 654 -9.92 -16.02 6.97
C SER A 654 -10.86 -17.24 6.96
N PHE A 655 -10.64 -18.20 6.05
CA PHE A 655 -11.39 -19.45 6.00
C PHE A 655 -11.13 -20.30 7.25
N LEU A 656 -9.88 -20.43 7.68
CA LEU A 656 -9.53 -21.13 8.92
C LEU A 656 -10.27 -20.56 10.15
N THR A 657 -10.31 -19.22 10.27
CA THR A 657 -11.02 -18.55 11.37
C THR A 657 -12.54 -18.83 11.32
N ARG A 658 -13.14 -18.75 10.12
CA ARG A 658 -14.58 -19.06 9.92
C ARG A 658 -14.91 -20.52 10.22
N MET A 659 -14.03 -21.44 9.83
CA MET A 659 -14.18 -22.86 10.13
C MET A 659 -14.16 -23.10 11.64
N GLU A 660 -13.21 -22.48 12.36
CA GLU A 660 -13.14 -22.56 13.82
C GLU A 660 -14.42 -22.01 14.51
N ASP A 661 -14.93 -20.87 14.04
CA ASP A 661 -16.18 -20.29 14.54
C ASP A 661 -17.39 -21.23 14.34
N ILE A 662 -17.50 -21.85 13.17
CA ILE A 662 -18.59 -22.79 12.88
C ILE A 662 -18.43 -24.09 13.67
N GLU A 663 -17.20 -24.59 13.85
CA GLU A 663 -16.92 -25.75 14.69
C GLU A 663 -17.32 -25.50 16.16
N ASN A 664 -17.02 -24.31 16.69
CA ASN A 664 -17.45 -23.89 18.02
C ASN A 664 -18.98 -23.81 18.13
N ARG A 665 -19.66 -23.22 17.13
CA ARG A 665 -21.13 -23.17 17.09
C ARG A 665 -21.75 -24.56 16.98
N LEU A 666 -21.17 -25.46 16.18
CA LEU A 666 -21.59 -26.86 16.08
C LEU A 666 -21.44 -27.57 17.43
N ALA A 667 -20.37 -27.31 18.18
CA ALA A 667 -20.21 -27.86 19.52
C ALA A 667 -21.33 -27.38 20.46
N ASP A 668 -21.68 -26.09 20.43
CA ASP A 668 -22.72 -25.51 21.28
C ASP A 668 -24.14 -25.96 20.90
N VAL A 669 -24.47 -25.96 19.61
CA VAL A 669 -25.73 -26.51 19.09
C VAL A 669 -25.80 -28.00 19.41
N GLY A 670 -24.70 -28.74 19.26
CA GLY A 670 -24.62 -30.15 19.60
C GLY A 670 -24.88 -30.44 21.09
N ARG A 671 -24.35 -29.62 22.01
CA ARG A 671 -24.67 -29.69 23.45
C ARG A 671 -26.15 -29.41 23.71
N THR A 672 -26.69 -28.37 23.06
CA THR A 672 -28.09 -27.96 23.18
C THR A 672 -29.04 -29.06 22.70
N ARG A 673 -28.73 -29.68 21.55
CA ARG A 673 -29.45 -30.82 21.00
C ARG A 673 -29.50 -31.99 21.97
N LYS A 674 -28.35 -32.38 22.54
CA LYS A 674 -28.28 -33.47 23.54
C LYS A 674 -29.14 -33.18 24.77
N ARG A 675 -29.14 -31.92 25.25
CA ARG A 675 -29.98 -31.49 26.36
C ARG A 675 -31.47 -31.54 26.01
N LEU A 676 -31.87 -30.98 24.85
CA LEU A 676 -33.25 -31.01 24.39
C LEU A 676 -33.75 -32.43 24.14
N GLN A 677 -32.88 -33.33 23.67
CA GLN A 677 -33.19 -34.73 23.50
C GLN A 677 -33.55 -35.37 24.85
N LYS A 678 -32.70 -35.18 25.86
CA LYS A 678 -32.96 -35.65 27.22
C LYS A 678 -34.25 -35.06 27.80
N ASP A 679 -34.45 -33.75 27.69
CA ASP A 679 -35.69 -33.08 28.13
C ASP A 679 -36.95 -33.66 27.44
N THR A 680 -36.84 -34.02 26.16
CA THR A 680 -37.96 -34.59 25.38
C THR A 680 -38.25 -36.03 25.80
N GLU A 681 -37.21 -36.83 26.11
CA GLU A 681 -37.34 -38.18 26.67
C GLU A 681 -38.01 -38.13 28.05
N GLU A 682 -37.58 -37.23 28.94
CA GLU A 682 -38.20 -37.00 30.26
C GLU A 682 -39.67 -36.53 30.12
N ALA A 683 -39.95 -35.68 29.13
CA ALA A 683 -41.31 -35.24 28.82
C ALA A 683 -42.21 -36.36 28.31
N GLY A 684 -41.69 -37.22 27.45
CA GLY A 684 -42.40 -38.41 26.95
C GLY A 684 -42.78 -39.36 28.09
N ALA A 685 -41.83 -39.65 28.99
CA ALA A 685 -42.07 -40.50 30.16
C ALA A 685 -43.12 -39.91 31.12
N SER A 686 -43.08 -38.59 31.36
CA SER A 686 -44.08 -37.91 32.20
C SER A 686 -45.48 -37.92 31.58
N LEU A 687 -45.58 -37.82 30.26
CA LEU A 687 -46.85 -37.92 29.53
C LEU A 687 -47.40 -39.35 29.57
N GLU A 688 -46.55 -40.36 29.37
CA GLU A 688 -46.95 -41.77 29.45
C GLU A 688 -47.51 -42.12 30.83
N THR A 689 -46.89 -41.59 31.89
CA THR A 689 -47.39 -41.75 33.27
C THR A 689 -48.77 -41.10 33.43
N ALA A 690 -48.98 -39.89 32.92
CA ALA A 690 -50.28 -39.19 33.00
C ALA A 690 -51.39 -39.91 32.21
N LEU A 691 -51.06 -40.51 31.05
CA LEU A 691 -51.98 -41.33 30.28
C LEU A 691 -52.41 -42.59 31.03
N GLN A 692 -51.49 -43.23 31.76
CA GLN A 692 -51.80 -44.38 32.61
C GLN A 692 -52.73 -44.01 33.78
N GLU A 693 -52.50 -42.86 34.42
CA GLU A 693 -53.35 -42.34 35.50
C GLU A 693 -54.77 -41.99 35.02
N LEU A 694 -54.89 -41.38 33.83
CA LEU A 694 -56.18 -41.11 33.18
C LEU A 694 -56.94 -42.41 32.88
N ALA A 695 -56.28 -43.39 32.27
CA ALA A 695 -56.89 -44.69 31.98
C ALA A 695 -57.38 -45.40 33.26
N ALA A 696 -56.63 -45.29 34.36
CA ALA A 696 -57.04 -45.84 35.65
C ALA A 696 -58.28 -45.12 36.23
N ALA A 697 -58.37 -43.80 36.08
CA ALA A 697 -59.51 -43.00 36.55
C ALA A 697 -60.80 -43.27 35.75
N GLU A 698 -60.71 -43.45 34.44
CA GLU A 698 -61.85 -43.79 33.58
C GLU A 698 -62.43 -45.18 33.90
N LEU A 699 -61.56 -46.15 34.19
CA LEU A 699 -61.95 -47.53 34.51
C LEU A 699 -62.76 -47.63 35.82
N LEU A 700 -62.42 -46.80 36.81
CA LEU A 700 -63.18 -46.67 38.07
C LEU A 700 -64.57 -46.09 37.85
N THR A 701 -64.74 -45.24 36.84
CA THR A 701 -66.00 -44.56 36.54
C THR A 701 -66.94 -45.47 35.74
N ASN A 702 -66.42 -46.24 34.80
CA ASN A 702 -67.20 -47.22 34.03
C ASN A 702 -67.74 -48.38 34.88
N ARG A 703 -67.01 -48.80 35.92
CA ARG A 703 -67.50 -49.81 36.89
C ARG A 703 -68.68 -49.32 37.76
N ALA A 704 -68.88 -48.00 37.89
CA ALA A 704 -69.97 -47.43 38.66
C ALA A 704 -71.28 -47.28 37.86
N GLN A 705 -71.20 -47.19 36.53
CA GLN A 705 -72.37 -47.07 35.64
C GLN A 705 -73.05 -48.42 35.32
N SER A 706 -72.34 -49.54 35.40
CA SER A 706 -72.89 -50.87 35.08
C SER A 706 -73.82 -51.48 36.15
N SER A 707 -74.18 -50.75 37.21
CA SER A 707 -75.10 -51.22 38.27
C SER A 707 -76.52 -50.60 38.20
N GLU A 708 -76.93 -49.99 37.08
CA GLU A 708 -78.14 -49.13 36.98
C GLU A 708 -79.34 -49.67 36.17
N GLU A 709 -79.35 -50.88 35.62
CA GLU A 709 -80.44 -51.29 34.70
C GLU A 709 -81.75 -51.83 35.31
N ASP A 710 -81.89 -52.05 36.61
CA ASP A 710 -83.14 -52.59 37.21
C ASP A 710 -83.69 -51.75 38.38
N ALA A 711 -84.53 -50.74 38.10
CA ALA A 711 -85.61 -50.32 39.03
C ALA A 711 -86.66 -49.37 38.36
N PRO A 712 -87.98 -49.59 38.54
CA PRO A 712 -89.04 -48.96 37.74
C PRO A 712 -89.55 -47.63 38.35
N PHE A 713 -89.11 -46.48 37.82
CA PHE A 713 -89.59 -45.16 38.27
C PHE A 713 -90.98 -44.76 37.75
N GLY A 714 -91.57 -45.52 36.82
CA GLY A 714 -92.86 -45.15 36.18
C GLY A 714 -94.12 -45.43 37.02
N HIS A 715 -94.09 -46.42 37.92
CA HIS A 715 -95.29 -46.84 38.66
C HIS A 715 -95.62 -45.98 39.90
N GLN A 716 -94.68 -45.18 40.40
CA GLN A 716 -94.84 -44.39 41.64
C GLN A 716 -95.41 -42.98 41.44
N TYR A 717 -95.42 -42.45 40.20
CA TYR A 717 -95.99 -41.12 39.92
C TYR A 717 -97.54 -41.10 39.96
N VAL A 718 -98.16 -42.26 39.73
CA VAL A 718 -99.63 -42.45 39.81
C VAL A 718 -100.11 -42.53 41.26
N GLU A 719 -99.30 -43.07 42.18
CA GLU A 719 -99.62 -43.08 43.62
C GLU A 719 -99.56 -41.67 44.24
N ILE A 720 -98.62 -40.82 43.82
CA ILE A 720 -98.49 -39.44 44.34
C ILE A 720 -99.69 -38.56 43.94
N THR A 721 -100.20 -38.72 42.71
CA THR A 721 -101.36 -37.97 42.21
C THR A 721 -102.68 -38.44 42.84
N THR A 722 -102.85 -39.76 43.04
CA THR A 722 -104.01 -40.29 43.76
C THR A 722 -104.05 -39.88 45.25
N LEU A 723 -102.88 -39.73 45.90
CA LEU A 723 -102.79 -39.22 47.27
C LEU A 723 -103.13 -37.72 47.38
N GLN A 724 -102.81 -36.92 46.35
CA GLN A 724 -103.18 -35.49 46.30
C GLN A 724 -104.70 -35.30 46.21
N ASP A 725 -105.39 -36.15 45.44
CA ASP A 725 -106.86 -36.11 45.31
C ASP A 725 -107.59 -36.53 46.60
N GLN A 726 -107.00 -37.44 47.38
CA GLN A 726 -107.56 -37.83 48.68
C GLN A 726 -107.45 -36.69 49.71
N ILE A 727 -106.36 -35.91 49.67
CA ILE A 727 -106.13 -34.77 50.57
C ILE A 727 -107.07 -33.60 50.26
N THR A 728 -107.32 -33.30 48.99
CA THR A 728 -108.30 -32.27 48.57
C THR A 728 -109.72 -32.64 48.98
N THR A 729 -110.09 -33.92 48.85
CA THR A 729 -111.41 -34.43 49.26
C THR A 729 -111.66 -34.27 50.77
N GLU A 730 -110.66 -34.56 51.62
CA GLU A 730 -110.78 -34.37 53.07
C GLU A 730 -110.84 -32.89 53.47
N HIS A 731 -110.16 -31.99 52.73
CA HIS A 731 -110.24 -30.55 52.97
C HIS A 731 -111.67 -29.99 52.78
N VAL A 732 -112.39 -30.52 51.78
CA VAL A 732 -113.80 -30.16 51.52
C VAL A 732 -114.72 -30.67 52.62
N ASN A 733 -114.47 -31.87 53.16
CA ASN A 733 -115.25 -32.43 54.26
C ASN A 733 -115.08 -31.63 55.56
N LEU A 734 -113.87 -31.15 55.84
CA LEU A 734 -113.59 -30.28 56.99
C LEU A 734 -114.31 -28.93 56.92
N GLN A 735 -114.38 -28.32 55.74
CA GLN A 735 -115.17 -27.09 55.53
C GLN A 735 -116.67 -27.31 55.72
N ARG A 736 -117.19 -28.50 55.36
CA ARG A 736 -118.58 -28.89 55.65
C ARG A 736 -118.84 -28.96 57.15
N LEU A 737 -117.92 -29.55 57.92
CA LEU A 737 -118.02 -29.66 59.39
C LEU A 737 -117.94 -28.30 60.11
N GLU A 738 -117.11 -27.37 59.62
CA GLU A 738 -117.02 -26.02 60.17
C GLU A 738 -118.33 -25.23 59.95
N LYS A 739 -118.98 -25.40 58.79
CA LYS A 739 -120.28 -24.77 58.48
C LYS A 739 -121.43 -25.31 59.34
N SER A 740 -121.45 -26.61 59.62
CA SER A 740 -122.46 -27.21 60.50
C SER A 740 -122.28 -26.81 61.96
N TYR A 741 -121.04 -26.67 62.45
CA TYR A 741 -120.75 -26.12 63.78
C TYR A 741 -121.16 -24.64 63.93
N ALA A 742 -120.91 -23.81 62.92
CA ALA A 742 -121.28 -22.38 62.93
C ALA A 742 -122.81 -22.15 62.93
N ARG A 743 -123.60 -23.09 62.36
CA ARG A 743 -125.07 -23.05 62.43
C ARG A 743 -125.60 -23.24 63.86
N ILE A 744 -124.96 -24.11 64.65
CA ILE A 744 -125.34 -24.39 66.05
C ILE A 744 -125.00 -23.20 66.96
N GLN A 745 -123.95 -22.44 66.65
CA GLN A 745 -123.48 -21.31 67.46
C GLN A 745 -124.36 -20.03 67.34
N LYS A 746 -125.20 -19.91 66.30
CA LYS A 746 -126.05 -18.71 66.05
C LYS A 746 -127.35 -18.65 66.87
N GLN A 747 -127.69 -19.66 67.67
CA GLN A 747 -128.99 -19.75 68.36
C GLN A 747 -129.04 -19.28 69.83
N LYS A 748 -127.95 -18.80 70.45
CA LYS A 748 -128.00 -18.12 71.77
C LYS A 748 -127.02 -16.95 71.87
N HIS A 749 -127.53 -15.77 72.25
CA HIS A 749 -126.79 -14.52 72.42
C HIS A 749 -125.99 -14.47 73.73
N THR A 750 -124.67 -14.21 73.64
CA THR A 750 -123.96 -13.16 74.41
C THR A 750 -122.55 -12.96 73.85
N GLN A 751 -122.10 -11.71 73.82
CA GLN A 751 -120.90 -11.20 73.16
C GLN A 751 -119.74 -11.03 74.19
N PRO A 752 -118.53 -10.57 73.83
CA PRO A 752 -117.34 -11.40 73.74
C PRO A 752 -116.21 -10.94 74.68
N THR A 753 -115.21 -11.79 75.00
CA THR A 753 -113.98 -11.30 75.65
C THR A 753 -112.68 -11.77 74.98
N THR A 754 -112.34 -11.01 73.93
CA THR A 754 -111.08 -10.26 73.72
C THR A 754 -109.69 -10.92 73.81
N ARG A 755 -109.46 -12.06 74.46
CA ARG A 755 -108.11 -12.68 74.52
C ARG A 755 -107.81 -13.62 73.33
N LEU A 756 -108.83 -14.28 72.81
CA LEU A 756 -108.72 -15.23 71.69
C LEU A 756 -108.57 -14.53 70.33
N ALA A 757 -109.25 -13.39 70.12
CA ALA A 757 -109.10 -12.58 68.91
C ALA A 757 -107.70 -11.95 68.80
N GLN A 758 -107.06 -11.65 69.94
CA GLN A 758 -105.72 -11.06 69.99
C GLN A 758 -104.63 -12.09 69.68
N LEU A 759 -104.77 -13.34 70.17
CA LEU A 759 -103.90 -14.46 69.80
C LEU A 759 -104.09 -14.89 68.33
N GLN A 760 -105.32 -14.85 67.83
CA GLN A 760 -105.63 -15.16 66.43
C GLN A 760 -105.01 -14.13 65.47
N ARG A 761 -104.96 -12.85 65.85
CA ARG A 761 -104.32 -11.78 65.08
C ARG A 761 -102.78 -11.89 65.07
N GLN A 762 -102.16 -12.32 66.19
CA GLN A 762 -100.72 -12.58 66.27
C GLN A 762 -100.28 -13.80 65.45
N ILE A 763 -101.11 -14.84 65.37
CA ILE A 763 -100.83 -16.04 64.55
C ILE A 763 -101.01 -15.73 63.05
N SER A 764 -102.03 -14.95 62.67
CA SER A 764 -102.23 -14.50 61.29
C SER A 764 -101.10 -13.59 60.77
N GLN A 765 -100.57 -12.68 61.58
CA GLN A 765 -99.43 -11.83 61.20
C GLN A 765 -98.10 -12.60 61.05
N ARG A 766 -97.93 -13.74 61.75
CA ARG A 766 -96.78 -14.63 61.55
C ARG A 766 -96.95 -15.58 60.35
N LEU A 767 -98.19 -15.86 59.94
CA LEU A 767 -98.52 -16.67 58.77
C LEU A 767 -98.24 -15.94 57.44
N GLU A 768 -98.45 -14.62 57.38
CA GLU A 768 -98.13 -13.80 56.18
C GLU A 768 -96.61 -13.73 55.92
N ILE A 769 -95.76 -13.77 56.95
CA ILE A 769 -94.29 -13.74 56.81
C ILE A 769 -93.72 -15.09 56.35
N MET A 770 -94.43 -16.20 56.58
CA MET A 770 -93.98 -17.56 56.22
C MET A 770 -94.53 -18.08 54.88
N ALA A 771 -95.45 -17.36 54.23
CA ALA A 771 -96.11 -17.80 52.99
C ALA A 771 -95.22 -17.73 51.73
N ASP A 772 -94.08 -17.04 51.79
CA ASP A 772 -93.24 -16.77 50.62
C ASP A 772 -92.17 -17.85 50.31
N THR A 773 -92.00 -18.89 51.13
CA THR A 773 -90.84 -19.81 50.97
C THR A 773 -91.14 -21.30 51.22
N HIS A 774 -92.09 -21.90 50.49
CA HIS A 774 -92.16 -23.34 50.08
C HIS A 774 -93.50 -24.07 50.40
N PRO A 775 -94.02 -24.92 49.48
CA PRO A 775 -95.48 -25.13 49.37
C PRO A 775 -96.07 -26.40 49.99
N VAL A 776 -95.27 -27.43 50.35
CA VAL A 776 -95.85 -28.80 50.42
C VAL A 776 -95.83 -29.47 51.81
N GLY A 777 -94.89 -29.13 52.70
CA GLY A 777 -94.79 -29.79 54.03
C GLY A 777 -95.77 -29.26 55.09
N LEU A 778 -96.17 -27.99 55.00
CA LEU A 778 -96.94 -27.33 56.06
C LEU A 778 -98.44 -27.65 56.03
N SER A 779 -99.00 -28.14 54.92
CA SER A 779 -100.43 -28.47 54.80
C SER A 779 -100.86 -29.58 55.77
N LYS A 780 -99.97 -30.55 56.03
CA LYS A 780 -100.13 -31.63 57.02
C LYS A 780 -100.08 -31.10 58.46
N LEU A 781 -99.20 -30.14 58.75
CA LEU A 781 -99.09 -29.46 60.05
C LEU A 781 -100.30 -28.53 60.31
N LEU A 782 -100.79 -27.87 59.26
CA LEU A 782 -101.97 -27.00 59.28
C LEU A 782 -103.26 -27.81 59.56
N HIS A 783 -103.36 -29.03 59.02
CA HIS A 783 -104.47 -29.95 59.27
C HIS A 783 -104.48 -30.46 60.72
N ALA A 784 -103.31 -30.84 61.24
CA ALA A 784 -103.16 -31.28 62.63
C ALA A 784 -103.52 -30.15 63.62
N ALA A 785 -103.10 -28.92 63.34
CA ALA A 785 -103.43 -27.73 64.15
C ALA A 785 -104.94 -27.40 64.12
N LYS A 786 -105.59 -27.45 62.94
CA LYS A 786 -107.06 -27.25 62.82
C LYS A 786 -107.86 -28.29 63.60
N MET A 787 -107.45 -29.55 63.58
CA MET A 787 -108.10 -30.64 64.34
C MET A 787 -107.92 -30.49 65.86
N LEU A 788 -106.79 -29.94 66.32
CA LEU A 788 -106.56 -29.64 67.74
C LEU A 788 -107.48 -28.52 68.25
N ILE A 789 -107.71 -27.49 67.42
CA ILE A 789 -108.62 -26.37 67.71
C ILE A 789 -110.08 -26.85 67.78
N LEU A 790 -110.50 -27.74 66.87
CA LEU A 790 -111.82 -28.38 66.89
C LEU A 790 -112.03 -29.26 68.13
N ARG A 791 -110.99 -30.00 68.59
CA ARG A 791 -111.04 -30.75 69.87
C ARG A 791 -111.27 -29.83 71.06
N PHE A 792 -110.56 -28.71 71.14
CA PHE A 792 -110.72 -27.73 72.23
C PHE A 792 -112.13 -27.13 72.25
N ARG A 793 -112.70 -26.82 71.08
CA ARG A 793 -114.07 -26.31 70.94
C ARG A 793 -115.14 -27.35 71.33
N LEU A 794 -114.93 -28.63 71.04
CA LEU A 794 -115.83 -29.71 71.46
C LEU A 794 -115.79 -29.94 72.97
N ILE A 795 -114.60 -29.84 73.59
CA ILE A 795 -114.43 -29.95 75.05
C ILE A 795 -115.09 -28.75 75.78
N ALA A 796 -115.02 -27.55 75.21
CA ALA A 796 -115.72 -26.36 75.72
C ALA A 796 -117.25 -26.49 75.65
N VAL A 797 -117.78 -27.10 74.58
CA VAL A 797 -119.23 -27.40 74.47
C VAL A 797 -119.65 -28.52 75.42
N ARG A 798 -118.78 -29.51 75.67
CA ARG A 798 -119.02 -30.63 76.60
C ARG A 798 -119.03 -30.19 78.07
N SER A 799 -118.22 -29.21 78.44
CA SER A 799 -118.23 -28.60 79.78
C SER A 799 -119.45 -27.72 80.00
N LEU A 800 -119.89 -26.96 78.99
CA LEU A 800 -121.14 -26.18 79.02
C LEU A 800 -122.41 -27.05 79.11
N LEU A 801 -122.41 -28.25 78.50
CA LEU A 801 -123.50 -29.22 78.60
C LEU A 801 -123.49 -30.02 79.92
N HIS A 802 -122.35 -30.14 80.61
CA HIS A 802 -122.24 -30.86 81.89
C HIS A 802 -122.71 -30.00 83.08
N ILE A 803 -122.69 -28.66 82.95
CA ILE A 803 -123.12 -27.70 83.99
C ILE A 803 -124.66 -27.55 84.03
N CYS A 804 -125.37 -27.91 82.96
CA CYS A 804 -126.84 -27.93 82.90
C CYS A 804 -127.42 -29.34 83.10
N GLY A 805 -127.26 -29.87 84.32
CA GLY A 805 -128.29 -30.59 85.09
C GLY A 805 -128.88 -31.92 84.60
N THR A 806 -128.46 -33.02 85.26
CA THR A 806 -129.34 -34.06 85.81
C THR A 806 -129.50 -33.79 87.33
N PRO A 807 -130.45 -34.38 88.11
CA PRO A 807 -131.24 -35.60 87.84
C PRO A 807 -132.72 -35.63 88.36
N SER A 808 -133.32 -36.82 88.14
CA SER A 808 -134.40 -37.52 88.88
C SER A 808 -135.89 -37.13 88.71
N ASP A 809 -136.57 -38.08 88.07
CA ASP A 809 -137.88 -38.67 88.33
C ASP A 809 -139.19 -37.87 88.46
N THR A 810 -140.16 -38.47 87.75
CA THR A 810 -141.63 -38.40 87.82
C THR A 810 -142.42 -37.29 87.12
N SER A 811 -143.29 -37.81 86.23
CA SER A 811 -144.56 -37.31 85.71
C SER A 811 -144.61 -36.14 84.72
N GLN A 812 -144.96 -36.54 83.48
CA GLN A 812 -145.90 -35.96 82.51
C GLN A 812 -145.75 -34.49 82.06
N GLY A 813 -145.57 -34.35 80.73
CA GLY A 813 -146.11 -33.20 79.98
C GLY A 813 -145.14 -32.54 78.99
N THR A 814 -145.17 -32.99 77.73
CA THR A 814 -144.91 -32.23 76.48
C THR A 814 -143.63 -31.40 76.31
N SER A 815 -142.80 -31.75 75.33
CA SER A 815 -142.72 -31.05 74.00
C SER A 815 -141.50 -31.45 73.17
N SER A 816 -141.70 -31.50 71.86
CA SER A 816 -141.02 -32.26 70.81
C SER A 816 -139.74 -31.63 70.21
N GLN A 817 -138.93 -30.92 70.99
CA GLN A 817 -137.78 -30.18 70.46
C GLN A 817 -136.39 -30.78 70.78
N THR A 818 -136.30 -31.79 71.65
CA THR A 818 -135.03 -32.33 72.18
C THR A 818 -134.51 -33.61 71.50
N HIS A 819 -135.24 -34.20 70.54
CA HIS A 819 -134.81 -35.44 69.86
C HIS A 819 -133.94 -35.19 68.60
N ASN A 820 -134.15 -34.09 67.86
CA ASN A 820 -133.40 -33.78 66.63
C ASN A 820 -131.99 -33.23 66.86
N GLU A 821 -131.69 -32.65 68.03
CA GLU A 821 -130.35 -32.13 68.34
C GLU A 821 -129.38 -33.24 68.79
N LYS A 822 -129.87 -34.31 69.42
CA LYS A 822 -129.05 -35.46 69.85
C LYS A 822 -128.57 -36.33 68.67
N THR A 823 -129.37 -36.47 67.62
CA THR A 823 -129.02 -37.22 66.40
C THR A 823 -127.98 -36.48 65.55
N ALA A 824 -128.08 -35.15 65.45
CA ALA A 824 -127.10 -34.33 64.75
C ALA A 824 -125.69 -34.37 65.38
N ILE A 825 -125.61 -34.42 66.71
CA ILE A 825 -124.33 -34.48 67.45
C ILE A 825 -123.67 -35.87 67.31
N ASN A 826 -124.45 -36.95 67.26
CA ASN A 826 -123.90 -38.30 67.08
C ASN A 826 -123.40 -38.57 65.65
N SER A 827 -124.05 -38.02 64.62
CA SER A 827 -123.55 -38.12 63.23
C SER A 827 -122.17 -37.44 63.10
N LEU A 828 -122.01 -36.24 63.68
CA LEU A 828 -120.75 -35.51 63.67
C LEU A 828 -119.61 -36.29 64.38
N ARG A 829 -119.96 -37.11 65.38
CA ARG A 829 -118.99 -37.93 66.12
C ARG A 829 -118.43 -39.08 65.28
N VAL A 830 -119.26 -39.71 64.45
CA VAL A 830 -118.85 -40.82 63.57
C VAL A 830 -117.95 -40.31 62.44
N ASP A 831 -118.31 -39.17 61.84
CA ASP A 831 -117.54 -38.57 60.75
C ASP A 831 -116.12 -38.19 61.19
N ILE A 832 -115.96 -37.64 62.41
CA ILE A 832 -114.64 -37.29 62.96
C ILE A 832 -113.78 -38.53 63.23
N SER A 833 -114.38 -39.66 63.64
CA SER A 833 -113.64 -40.89 63.89
C SER A 833 -113.12 -41.52 62.60
N ASN A 834 -113.89 -41.47 61.51
CA ASN A 834 -113.50 -42.03 60.22
C ASN A 834 -112.36 -41.24 59.55
N SER A 835 -112.37 -39.91 59.61
CA SER A 835 -111.25 -39.10 59.10
C SER A 835 -109.95 -39.30 59.89
N MET A 836 -110.00 -39.64 61.18
CA MET A 836 -108.79 -39.93 61.98
C MET A 836 -108.08 -41.21 61.54
N SER A 837 -108.81 -42.30 61.27
CA SER A 837 -108.21 -43.57 60.84
C SER A 837 -107.56 -43.48 59.45
N ARG A 838 -108.08 -42.62 58.57
CA ARG A 838 -107.48 -42.36 57.24
C ARG A 838 -106.19 -41.54 57.33
N LEU A 839 -106.12 -40.56 58.23
CA LEU A 839 -104.92 -39.76 58.45
C LEU A 839 -103.71 -40.55 58.99
N GLN A 840 -103.94 -41.63 59.73
CA GLN A 840 -102.84 -42.49 60.21
C GLN A 840 -102.19 -43.32 59.09
N ARG A 841 -102.93 -43.76 58.07
CA ARG A 841 -102.35 -44.48 56.91
C ARG A 841 -101.48 -43.56 56.06
N LEU A 842 -101.97 -42.36 55.76
CA LEU A 842 -101.25 -41.34 54.99
C LEU A 842 -99.94 -40.85 55.65
N ARG A 843 -99.78 -41.06 56.96
CA ARG A 843 -98.54 -40.75 57.68
C ARG A 843 -97.48 -41.82 57.44
N HIS A 844 -97.85 -43.10 57.40
CA HIS A 844 -96.89 -44.20 57.25
C HIS A 844 -96.32 -44.30 55.84
N GLU A 845 -97.14 -44.03 54.82
CA GLU A 845 -96.69 -43.99 53.42
C GLU A 845 -95.75 -42.81 53.12
N ALA A 846 -95.83 -41.72 53.87
CA ALA A 846 -94.96 -40.56 53.70
C ALA A 846 -93.53 -40.78 54.25
N ASP A 847 -93.37 -41.60 55.29
CA ASP A 847 -92.05 -41.89 55.88
C ASP A 847 -91.19 -42.78 54.94
N ILE A 848 -91.81 -43.59 54.08
CA ILE A 848 -91.12 -44.46 53.10
C ILE A 848 -90.51 -43.64 51.95
N ILE A 849 -91.18 -42.57 51.51
CA ILE A 849 -90.72 -41.73 50.40
C ILE A 849 -89.48 -40.93 50.79
N ILE A 850 -89.41 -40.44 52.03
CA ILE A 850 -88.27 -39.66 52.55
C ILE A 850 -86.98 -40.51 52.57
N ALA A 851 -87.09 -41.80 52.91
CA ALA A 851 -85.94 -42.71 52.95
C ALA A 851 -85.36 -43.01 51.55
N LEU A 852 -86.18 -42.96 50.49
CA LEU A 852 -85.73 -43.19 49.11
C LEU A 852 -85.00 -41.97 48.51
N GLU A 853 -85.40 -40.74 48.87
CA GLU A 853 -84.73 -39.52 48.42
C GLU A 853 -83.31 -39.37 49.02
N GLU A 854 -83.10 -39.74 50.29
CA GLU A 854 -81.77 -39.67 50.92
C GLU A 854 -80.74 -40.59 50.26
N LEU A 855 -81.18 -41.75 49.74
CA LEU A 855 -80.30 -42.71 49.06
C LEU A 855 -79.87 -42.22 47.66
N ALA A 856 -80.77 -41.55 46.94
CA ALA A 856 -80.49 -40.97 45.62
C ALA A 856 -79.45 -39.83 45.70
N ILE A 857 -79.53 -38.99 46.72
CA ILE A 857 -78.60 -37.86 46.92
C ILE A 857 -77.17 -38.35 47.21
N LYS A 858 -76.99 -39.41 48.03
CA LYS A 858 -75.66 -39.98 48.31
C LYS A 858 -74.99 -40.58 47.06
N LYS A 859 -75.75 -41.20 46.16
CA LYS A 859 -75.23 -41.73 44.90
C LYS A 859 -74.78 -40.61 43.96
N ALA A 860 -75.57 -39.55 43.81
CA ALA A 860 -75.23 -38.41 42.96
C ALA A 860 -73.94 -37.69 43.39
N VAL A 861 -73.68 -37.57 44.69
CA VAL A 861 -72.44 -36.96 45.23
C VAL A 861 -71.20 -37.81 44.89
N THR A 862 -71.33 -39.14 44.90
CA THR A 862 -70.22 -40.05 44.60
C THR A 862 -69.82 -40.00 43.12
N ILE A 863 -70.82 -40.00 42.23
CA ILE A 863 -70.61 -39.86 40.77
C ILE A 863 -69.96 -38.52 40.44
N LYS A 864 -70.43 -37.42 41.06
CA LYS A 864 -69.84 -36.08 40.87
C LYS A 864 -68.36 -36.05 41.26
N LYS A 865 -67.99 -36.72 42.36
CA LYS A 865 -66.59 -36.79 42.84
C LYS A 865 -65.70 -37.56 41.85
N GLN A 866 -66.17 -38.69 41.33
CA GLN A 866 -65.43 -39.51 40.36
C GLN A 866 -65.27 -38.78 39.01
N LEU A 867 -66.33 -38.14 38.51
CA LEU A 867 -66.28 -37.35 37.27
C LEU A 867 -65.28 -36.18 37.37
N THR A 868 -65.20 -35.53 38.55
CA THR A 868 -64.25 -34.45 38.80
C THR A 868 -62.80 -34.94 38.74
N GLN A 869 -62.52 -36.16 39.23
CA GLN A 869 -61.18 -36.76 39.18
C GLN A 869 -60.76 -37.10 37.74
N VAL A 870 -61.67 -37.62 36.91
CA VAL A 870 -61.40 -37.89 35.48
C VAL A 870 -61.13 -36.59 34.73
N ILE A 871 -61.92 -35.53 34.96
CA ILE A 871 -61.70 -34.22 34.32
C ILE A 871 -60.34 -33.62 34.72
N GLN A 872 -59.92 -33.77 35.98
CA GLN A 872 -58.60 -33.31 36.43
C GLN A 872 -57.46 -34.12 35.81
N ALA A 873 -57.58 -35.45 35.74
CA ALA A 873 -56.60 -36.31 35.09
C ALA A 873 -56.49 -36.02 33.58
N GLN A 874 -57.61 -35.78 32.89
CA GLN A 874 -57.64 -35.43 31.47
C GLN A 874 -56.92 -34.10 31.23
N LYS A 875 -57.21 -33.08 32.03
CA LYS A 875 -56.57 -31.78 31.92
C LYS A 875 -55.05 -31.87 32.14
N ALA A 876 -54.62 -32.65 33.13
CA ALA A 876 -53.19 -32.89 33.38
C ALA A 876 -52.52 -33.61 32.20
N CYS A 877 -53.20 -34.57 31.59
CA CYS A 877 -52.71 -35.27 30.39
C CYS A 877 -52.57 -34.32 29.19
N ASP A 878 -53.57 -33.46 28.94
CA ASP A 878 -53.54 -32.49 27.85
C ASP A 878 -52.40 -31.46 28.01
N GLU A 879 -52.18 -30.98 29.24
CA GLU A 879 -51.06 -30.06 29.55
C GLU A 879 -49.70 -30.74 29.31
N LYS A 880 -49.55 -32.01 29.69
CA LYS A 880 -48.33 -32.79 29.46
C LYS A 880 -48.12 -33.12 27.98
N GLN A 881 -49.19 -33.36 27.22
CA GLN A 881 -49.15 -33.60 25.78
C GLN A 881 -48.64 -32.36 25.05
N GLN A 882 -49.18 -31.17 25.37
CA GLN A 882 -48.72 -29.90 24.80
C GLN A 882 -47.26 -29.60 25.15
N TRP A 883 -46.84 -29.93 26.38
CA TRP A 883 -45.46 -29.74 26.79
C TRP A 883 -44.49 -30.66 26.03
N PHE A 884 -44.86 -31.91 25.80
CA PHE A 884 -44.09 -32.87 25.00
C PHE A 884 -43.98 -32.44 23.54
N THR A 885 -45.08 -32.01 22.90
CA THR A 885 -45.05 -31.54 21.51
C THR A 885 -44.13 -30.33 21.34
N LEU A 886 -44.21 -29.35 22.26
CA LEU A 886 -43.36 -28.16 22.23
C LEU A 886 -41.87 -28.49 22.43
N LYS A 887 -41.53 -29.48 23.26
CA LYS A 887 -40.15 -29.96 23.43
C LYS A 887 -39.64 -30.68 22.19
N LYS A 888 -40.48 -31.53 21.58
CA LYS A 888 -40.17 -32.25 20.33
C LYS A 888 -39.95 -31.30 19.15
N GLU A 889 -40.77 -30.26 19.01
CA GLU A 889 -40.59 -29.22 17.99
C GLU A 889 -39.26 -28.47 18.17
N LYS A 890 -38.93 -28.06 19.41
CA LYS A 890 -37.64 -27.42 19.71
C LYS A 890 -36.44 -28.32 19.40
N LEU A 891 -36.55 -29.63 19.66
CA LEU A 891 -35.52 -30.60 19.32
C LEU A 891 -35.32 -30.72 17.80
N ASN A 892 -36.42 -30.81 17.05
CA ASN A 892 -36.37 -30.88 15.59
C ASN A 892 -35.72 -29.62 14.99
N MET A 893 -36.16 -28.42 15.40
CA MET A 893 -35.58 -27.16 14.94
C MET A 893 -34.07 -27.08 15.22
N ASN A 894 -33.63 -27.53 16.40
CA ASN A 894 -32.20 -27.52 16.73
C ASN A 894 -31.39 -28.57 15.92
N THR A 895 -32.03 -29.69 15.56
CA THR A 895 -31.42 -30.74 14.73
C THR A 895 -31.23 -30.27 13.29
N ASP A 896 -32.21 -29.53 12.75
CA ASP A 896 -32.11 -28.92 11.41
C ASP A 896 -30.99 -27.86 11.36
N VAL A 897 -30.91 -27.00 12.39
CA VAL A 897 -29.83 -26.00 12.52
C VAL A 897 -28.46 -26.69 12.60
N PHE A 898 -28.34 -27.80 13.32
CA PHE A 898 -27.09 -28.56 13.39
C PHE A 898 -26.68 -29.13 12.02
N ALA A 899 -27.63 -29.68 11.26
CA ALA A 899 -27.37 -30.23 9.92
C ALA A 899 -26.94 -29.13 8.92
N ASP A 900 -27.59 -27.96 8.95
CA ASP A 900 -27.24 -26.81 8.11
C ASP A 900 -25.83 -26.30 8.42
N GLU A 901 -25.48 -26.10 9.69
CA GLU A 901 -24.12 -25.69 10.08
C GLU A 901 -23.05 -26.74 9.69
N GLN A 902 -23.38 -28.04 9.76
CA GLN A 902 -22.48 -29.11 9.33
C GLN A 902 -22.24 -29.10 7.81
N SER A 903 -23.28 -28.85 7.01
CA SER A 903 -23.16 -28.71 5.56
C SER A 903 -22.33 -27.49 5.17
N ARG A 904 -22.55 -26.35 5.85
CA ARG A 904 -21.74 -25.13 5.66
C ARG A 904 -20.26 -25.36 5.94
N LEU A 905 -19.94 -26.10 7.02
CA LEU A 905 -18.55 -26.44 7.35
C LEU A 905 -17.89 -27.31 6.26
N GLN A 906 -18.62 -28.27 5.68
CA GLN A 906 -18.10 -29.09 4.59
C GLN A 906 -17.84 -28.29 3.33
N SER A 907 -18.74 -27.35 2.96
CA SER A 907 -18.52 -26.43 1.84
C SER A 907 -17.25 -25.61 2.04
N LEU A 908 -17.11 -24.98 3.22
CA LEU A 908 -15.93 -24.17 3.56
C LEU A 908 -14.62 -24.95 3.52
N ARG A 909 -14.61 -26.22 3.97
CA ARG A 909 -13.43 -27.10 3.87
C ARG A 909 -13.04 -27.37 2.43
N SER A 910 -14.01 -27.67 1.57
CA SER A 910 -13.74 -27.91 0.15
C SER A 910 -13.17 -26.67 -0.57
N GLU A 911 -13.71 -25.48 -0.26
CA GLU A 911 -13.19 -24.21 -0.78
C GLU A 911 -11.78 -23.93 -0.27
N HIS A 912 -11.51 -24.20 1.01
CA HIS A 912 -10.19 -24.05 1.60
C HIS A 912 -9.15 -24.97 0.93
N ASP A 913 -9.50 -26.24 0.67
CA ASP A 913 -8.59 -27.20 0.03
C ASP A 913 -8.22 -26.79 -1.40
N VAL A 914 -9.19 -26.30 -2.18
CA VAL A 914 -8.94 -25.75 -3.52
C VAL A 914 -7.99 -24.56 -3.40
N LEU A 915 -8.26 -23.62 -2.50
CA LEU A 915 -7.42 -22.44 -2.32
C LEU A 915 -5.99 -22.81 -1.86
N ALA A 916 -5.84 -23.85 -1.05
CA ALA A 916 -4.54 -24.35 -0.59
C ALA A 916 -3.72 -25.00 -1.72
N THR A 917 -4.38 -25.66 -2.68
CA THR A 917 -3.69 -26.14 -3.89
C THR A 917 -3.20 -24.98 -4.76
N THR A 918 -4.04 -23.97 -4.99
CA THR A 918 -3.66 -22.75 -5.72
C THR A 918 -2.50 -22.01 -5.05
N TYR A 919 -2.48 -21.93 -3.71
CA TYR A 919 -1.38 -21.33 -2.96
C TYR A 919 -0.03 -22.02 -3.25
N LYS A 920 0.00 -23.35 -3.25
CA LYS A 920 1.22 -24.14 -3.53
C LYS A 920 1.72 -23.92 -4.96
N GLU A 921 0.81 -23.85 -5.93
CA GLU A 921 1.16 -23.58 -7.33
C GLU A 921 1.76 -22.17 -7.49
N LEU A 922 1.15 -21.16 -6.85
CA LEU A 922 1.67 -19.78 -6.86
C LEU A 922 3.03 -19.66 -6.18
N GLU A 923 3.27 -20.35 -5.05
CA GLU A 923 4.59 -20.39 -4.42
C GLU A 923 5.64 -21.04 -5.33
N ALA A 924 5.32 -22.17 -5.97
CA ALA A 924 6.22 -22.82 -6.90
C ALA A 924 6.55 -21.92 -8.12
N ASN A 925 5.57 -21.17 -8.62
CA ASN A 925 5.78 -20.20 -9.70
C ASN A 925 6.64 -19.01 -9.24
N ARG A 926 6.46 -18.54 -8.01
CA ARG A 926 7.25 -17.46 -7.42
C ARG A 926 8.73 -17.83 -7.31
N GLU A 927 9.05 -19.10 -7.03
CA GLU A 927 10.44 -19.60 -7.02
C GLU A 927 11.16 -19.43 -8.38
N LEU A 928 10.45 -19.54 -9.52
CA LEU A 928 11.05 -19.31 -10.84
C LEU A 928 11.48 -17.86 -11.03
N PHE A 929 10.65 -16.91 -10.61
CA PHE A 929 10.97 -15.48 -10.69
C PHE A 929 12.03 -15.08 -9.67
N ASP A 930 12.05 -15.70 -8.49
CA ASP A 930 13.06 -15.49 -7.45
C ASP A 930 14.45 -15.93 -7.91
N PHE A 931 14.52 -17.08 -8.59
CA PHE A 931 15.73 -17.55 -9.24
C PHE A 931 16.29 -16.50 -10.22
N TRP A 932 15.47 -16.00 -11.14
CA TRP A 932 15.93 -15.02 -12.14
C TRP A 932 16.28 -13.67 -11.51
N SER A 933 15.55 -13.25 -10.47
CA SER A 933 15.86 -12.02 -9.75
C SER A 933 17.24 -12.09 -9.10
N SER A 934 17.54 -13.23 -8.49
CA SER A 934 18.85 -13.53 -7.91
C SER A 934 19.94 -13.67 -8.98
N ALA A 935 19.63 -14.32 -10.11
CA ALA A 935 20.56 -14.53 -11.21
C ALA A 935 20.97 -13.21 -11.90
N LEU A 936 20.06 -12.24 -11.97
CA LEU A 936 20.23 -10.93 -12.61
C LEU A 936 20.71 -9.82 -11.65
N ALA A 937 20.77 -10.09 -10.34
CA ALA A 937 21.19 -9.12 -9.36
C ALA A 937 22.66 -8.69 -9.53
N LYS A 938 22.94 -7.39 -9.38
CA LYS A 938 24.30 -6.88 -9.18
C LYS A 938 24.76 -7.34 -7.80
N ARG A 939 25.70 -8.29 -7.72
CA ARG A 939 26.27 -8.71 -6.43
C ARG A 939 26.85 -7.48 -5.71
N THR A 940 26.30 -7.16 -4.54
CA THR A 940 27.01 -6.36 -3.53
C THR A 940 27.86 -7.34 -2.71
N PRO A 941 29.14 -7.02 -2.42
CA PRO A 941 30.00 -7.89 -1.65
C PRO A 941 29.55 -7.83 -0.18
N ARG A 942 28.54 -8.63 0.17
CA ARG A 942 28.24 -8.91 1.58
C ARG A 942 28.75 -10.31 1.89
N ALA A 943 29.64 -10.35 2.88
CA ALA A 943 30.20 -11.55 3.46
C ALA A 943 29.09 -12.55 3.81
N SER A 944 28.96 -13.62 3.04
CA SER A 944 28.33 -14.85 3.52
C SER A 944 29.28 -16.02 3.30
N THR A 945 29.55 -16.63 4.44
CA THR A 945 30.23 -17.89 4.74
C THR A 945 30.10 -18.99 3.68
N LYS A 946 31.27 -19.52 3.30
CA LYS A 946 31.56 -20.94 3.01
C LYS A 946 30.48 -21.74 2.24
N VAL A 947 30.20 -21.38 0.98
CA VAL A 947 29.86 -22.35 -0.07
C VAL A 947 30.36 -21.78 -1.40
N LYS A 948 31.01 -22.58 -2.25
CA LYS A 948 31.27 -22.22 -3.66
C LYS A 948 29.92 -22.11 -4.37
N THR A 949 29.23 -20.98 -4.24
CA THR A 949 28.01 -20.73 -5.00
C THR A 949 28.40 -20.36 -6.43
N SER A 950 27.79 -21.05 -7.39
CA SER A 950 27.92 -20.79 -8.82
C SER A 950 27.81 -19.29 -9.11
N ALA A 951 28.58 -18.81 -10.09
CA ALA A 951 28.47 -17.44 -10.61
C ALA A 951 27.01 -17.18 -11.03
N ASN A 952 26.46 -16.01 -10.73
CA ASN A 952 25.11 -15.69 -11.18
C ASN A 952 25.08 -15.43 -12.71
N PHE A 953 23.91 -15.30 -13.33
CA PHE A 953 23.81 -15.12 -14.78
C PHE A 953 24.58 -13.90 -15.28
N ARG A 954 24.52 -12.77 -14.54
CA ARG A 954 25.31 -11.58 -14.85
C ARG A 954 26.82 -11.85 -14.83
N ASP A 955 27.31 -12.52 -13.79
CA ASP A 955 28.72 -12.91 -13.65
C ASP A 955 29.14 -13.93 -14.72
N HIS A 956 28.24 -14.81 -15.17
CA HIS A 956 28.48 -15.75 -16.27
C HIS A 956 28.74 -15.00 -17.59
N VAL A 957 27.87 -14.03 -17.93
CA VAL A 957 28.01 -13.20 -19.13
C VAL A 957 29.27 -12.32 -19.06
N LEU A 958 29.53 -11.73 -17.89
CA LEU A 958 30.74 -10.93 -17.65
C LEU A 958 32.01 -11.76 -17.75
N GLY A 959 32.04 -12.95 -17.13
CA GLY A 959 33.21 -13.82 -17.13
C GLY A 959 33.63 -14.24 -18.54
N LYS A 960 32.65 -14.57 -19.39
CA LYS A 960 32.88 -14.86 -20.80
C LYS A 960 33.44 -13.65 -21.55
N THR A 961 32.85 -12.48 -21.33
CA THR A 961 33.27 -11.25 -22.00
C THR A 961 34.65 -10.77 -21.55
N ILE A 962 34.98 -10.92 -20.26
CA ILE A 962 36.31 -10.64 -19.72
C ILE A 962 37.34 -11.61 -20.32
N SER A 963 36.97 -12.87 -20.58
CA SER A 963 37.84 -13.81 -21.28
C SER A 963 38.15 -13.35 -22.71
N GLU A 964 37.16 -12.85 -23.44
CA GLU A 964 37.36 -12.28 -24.79
C GLU A 964 38.23 -11.02 -24.73
N LEU A 965 37.98 -10.13 -23.77
CA LEU A 965 38.80 -8.93 -23.55
C LEU A 965 40.25 -9.28 -23.23
N ASN A 966 40.50 -10.31 -22.43
CA ASN A 966 41.85 -10.80 -22.15
C ASN A 966 42.56 -11.25 -23.42
N THR A 967 41.87 -11.98 -24.31
CA THR A 967 42.43 -12.42 -25.60
C THR A 967 42.83 -11.22 -26.46
N LEU A 968 41.94 -10.22 -26.58
CA LEU A 968 42.24 -8.98 -27.32
C LEU A 968 43.39 -8.20 -26.68
N LEU A 969 43.41 -8.08 -25.35
CA LEU A 969 44.47 -7.39 -24.63
C LEU A 969 45.85 -8.03 -24.87
N VAL A 970 45.93 -9.37 -24.88
CA VAL A 970 47.16 -10.11 -25.23
C VAL A 970 47.61 -9.78 -26.64
N GLN A 971 46.68 -9.74 -27.61
CA GLN A 971 46.99 -9.42 -29.01
C GLN A 971 47.55 -8.00 -29.13
N VAL A 972 46.91 -7.01 -28.51
CA VAL A 972 47.39 -5.62 -28.55
C VAL A 972 48.74 -5.45 -27.85
N LEU A 973 48.91 -6.03 -26.65
CA LEU A 973 50.18 -5.95 -25.90
C LEU A 973 51.35 -6.60 -26.65
N THR A 974 51.10 -7.69 -27.36
CA THR A 974 52.11 -8.36 -28.20
C THR A 974 52.64 -7.43 -29.28
N MET A 975 51.74 -6.66 -29.91
CA MET A 975 52.11 -5.67 -30.93
C MET A 975 52.83 -4.44 -30.35
N LEU A 976 52.53 -4.05 -29.10
CA LEU A 976 53.12 -2.89 -28.43
C LEU A 976 54.49 -3.16 -27.77
N TYR A 977 54.79 -4.42 -27.43
CA TYR A 977 56.06 -4.80 -26.80
C TYR A 977 57.01 -5.58 -27.72
N GLU A 978 56.56 -6.02 -28.90
CA GLU A 978 57.32 -6.86 -29.85
C GLU A 978 57.85 -8.19 -29.23
N ASP A 979 57.43 -8.53 -28.01
CA ASP A 979 57.75 -9.78 -27.29
C ASP A 979 56.46 -10.45 -26.76
N THR A 980 56.13 -11.59 -27.36
CA THR A 980 54.94 -12.41 -27.05
C THR A 980 54.96 -12.99 -25.64
N ARG A 981 56.14 -13.32 -25.09
CA ARG A 981 56.26 -13.93 -23.75
C ARG A 981 56.01 -12.89 -22.67
N HIS A 982 56.63 -11.72 -22.81
CA HIS A 982 56.41 -10.60 -21.90
C HIS A 982 54.94 -10.12 -21.94
N ALA A 983 54.33 -10.02 -23.13
CA ALA A 983 52.93 -9.62 -23.29
C ALA A 983 51.94 -10.62 -22.65
N ARG A 984 52.16 -11.93 -22.80
CA ARG A 984 51.30 -12.96 -22.24
C ARG A 984 51.38 -13.00 -20.71
N ASP A 985 52.58 -12.89 -20.14
CA ASP A 985 52.78 -12.81 -18.68
C ASP A 985 52.17 -11.53 -18.09
N MET A 986 52.13 -10.43 -18.86
CA MET A 986 51.49 -9.18 -18.45
C MET A 986 49.96 -9.24 -18.46
N ALA A 987 49.36 -9.85 -19.48
CA ALA A 987 47.91 -9.92 -19.60
C ALA A 987 47.28 -11.00 -18.70
N THR A 988 47.99 -12.12 -18.50
CA THR A 988 47.49 -13.27 -17.75
C THR A 988 47.38 -12.93 -16.26
N GLY A 989 46.16 -12.81 -15.75
CA GLY A 989 45.89 -12.52 -14.33
C GLY A 989 45.82 -11.03 -13.95
N MET A 990 46.28 -10.11 -14.81
CA MET A 990 46.18 -8.66 -14.55
C MET A 990 44.72 -8.20 -14.49
N LEU A 991 43.90 -8.53 -15.49
CA LEU A 991 42.49 -8.12 -15.49
C LEU A 991 41.71 -8.77 -14.34
N ARG A 992 41.87 -10.08 -14.11
CA ARG A 992 41.21 -10.78 -12.99
C ARG A 992 41.61 -10.19 -11.62
N SER A 993 42.89 -9.90 -11.41
CA SER A 993 43.40 -9.22 -10.20
C SER A 993 42.92 -7.78 -10.06
N LEU A 994 42.71 -7.05 -11.16
CA LEU A 994 42.14 -5.69 -11.15
C LEU A 994 40.63 -5.69 -10.83
N PHE A 995 39.94 -6.82 -11.04
CA PHE A 995 38.52 -6.98 -10.75
C PHE A 995 38.22 -7.68 -9.41
N ASP A 996 39.13 -8.50 -8.86
CA ASP A 996 38.95 -9.30 -7.62
C ASP A 996 39.63 -8.72 -6.37
N SER A 997 40.11 -7.46 -6.43
CA SER A 997 40.98 -6.86 -5.40
C SER A 997 40.38 -6.70 -3.99
N ASP A 998 39.10 -6.99 -3.78
CA ASP A 998 38.45 -6.89 -2.47
C ASP A 998 38.66 -8.13 -1.58
N SER A 999 39.33 -9.19 -2.07
CA SER A 999 39.58 -10.40 -1.27
C SER A 999 40.80 -10.31 -0.32
N VAL A 1000 41.56 -9.21 -0.34
CA VAL A 1000 42.89 -9.13 0.32
C VAL A 1000 42.81 -8.85 1.83
N ASN A 1001 41.64 -8.47 2.38
CA ASN A 1001 41.51 -8.20 3.83
C ASN A 1001 41.26 -9.43 4.72
N SER A 1002 41.33 -10.66 4.17
CA SER A 1002 41.09 -11.89 4.95
C SER A 1002 42.37 -12.61 5.45
N ALA A 1003 43.53 -11.95 5.47
CA ALA A 1003 44.80 -12.58 5.87
C ALA A 1003 45.29 -12.20 7.28
N MET A 1004 44.39 -12.16 8.28
CA MET A 1004 44.75 -12.04 9.70
C MET A 1004 43.75 -12.85 10.57
N SER A 1005 43.74 -14.19 10.45
CA SER A 1005 43.40 -15.07 11.58
C SER A 1005 43.75 -16.55 11.30
N SER A 1006 44.71 -17.02 12.09
CA SER A 1006 45.21 -18.37 12.38
C SER A 1006 44.43 -19.62 11.94
N SER A 1007 45.12 -20.54 11.23
CA SER A 1007 45.56 -21.84 11.78
C SER A 1007 46.45 -22.65 10.79
N SER A 1008 47.76 -22.64 11.05
CA SER A 1008 48.82 -23.63 10.74
C SER A 1008 49.03 -24.25 9.34
N PRO A 1009 50.29 -24.63 8.98
CA PRO A 1009 50.86 -24.37 7.67
C PRO A 1009 51.24 -25.62 6.87
N SER A 1010 50.87 -25.68 5.59
CA SER A 1010 51.50 -26.59 4.62
C SER A 1010 51.34 -26.04 3.20
N GLY A 1011 52.27 -25.17 2.81
CA GLY A 1011 52.39 -24.60 1.47
C GLY A 1011 53.38 -23.44 1.52
N PRO A 1012 54.44 -23.41 0.70
CA PRO A 1012 55.61 -22.58 0.94
C PRO A 1012 55.28 -21.08 0.82
N VAL A 1013 55.87 -20.31 1.73
CA VAL A 1013 55.88 -18.83 1.83
C VAL A 1013 56.63 -18.15 0.67
N LEU A 1014 56.95 -18.86 -0.40
CA LEU A 1014 57.52 -18.30 -1.61
C LEU A 1014 56.95 -19.12 -2.77
N ASP A 1015 56.01 -18.56 -3.53
CA ASP A 1015 55.83 -19.03 -4.89
C ASP A 1015 57.14 -18.75 -5.63
N ARG A 1016 57.58 -19.72 -6.44
CA ARG A 1016 58.93 -19.76 -7.02
C ARG A 1016 59.12 -18.81 -8.21
N THR A 1017 58.20 -17.89 -8.39
CA THR A 1017 58.36 -16.68 -9.19
C THR A 1017 58.15 -15.50 -8.25
N LEU A 1018 59.11 -14.58 -8.21
CA LEU A 1018 59.05 -13.30 -7.50
C LEU A 1018 57.94 -12.38 -8.10
N ALA A 1019 56.70 -12.86 -8.17
CA ALA A 1019 55.57 -12.14 -8.71
C ALA A 1019 54.99 -11.23 -7.63
N VAL A 1020 55.45 -9.98 -7.63
CA VAL A 1020 54.76 -8.86 -7.00
C VAL A 1020 53.28 -8.95 -7.39
N ASN A 1021 52.35 -8.83 -6.42
CA ASN A 1021 50.90 -8.73 -6.65
C ASN A 1021 50.62 -7.84 -7.88
N ALA A 1022 49.85 -8.29 -8.87
CA ALA A 1022 49.77 -7.64 -10.19
C ALA A 1022 49.39 -6.14 -10.14
N SER A 1023 48.62 -5.73 -9.12
CA SER A 1023 48.33 -4.31 -8.82
C SER A 1023 49.55 -3.53 -8.30
N LEU A 1024 50.34 -4.12 -7.40
CA LEU A 1024 51.64 -3.62 -6.95
C LEU A 1024 52.72 -3.72 -8.05
N ALA A 1025 52.57 -4.64 -9.01
CA ALA A 1025 53.46 -4.77 -10.17
C ALA A 1025 53.20 -3.67 -11.20
N TYR A 1026 51.94 -3.27 -11.42
CA TYR A 1026 51.59 -2.11 -12.24
C TYR A 1026 52.16 -0.80 -11.64
N GLY A 1027 52.02 -0.59 -10.33
CA GLY A 1027 52.54 0.60 -9.64
C GLY A 1027 54.07 0.72 -9.61
N LYS A 1028 54.81 -0.38 -9.77
CA LYS A 1028 56.29 -0.41 -9.81
C LYS A 1028 56.90 -0.24 -11.21
N ARG A 1029 56.07 -0.13 -12.25
CA ARG A 1029 56.52 0.00 -13.65
C ARG A 1029 56.94 1.43 -13.99
N SER A 1030 57.80 1.55 -14.99
CA SER A 1030 58.17 2.85 -15.57
C SER A 1030 56.93 3.57 -16.13
N GLY A 1031 57.00 4.90 -16.27
CA GLY A 1031 55.89 5.70 -16.84
C GLY A 1031 55.47 5.23 -18.24
N GLY A 1032 56.43 4.91 -19.10
CA GLY A 1032 56.18 4.43 -20.46
C GLY A 1032 55.55 3.03 -20.50
N GLU A 1033 55.97 2.10 -19.65
CA GLU A 1033 55.36 0.75 -19.58
C GLU A 1033 53.92 0.80 -19.11
N ARG A 1034 53.61 1.64 -18.11
CA ARG A 1034 52.23 1.87 -17.67
C ARG A 1034 51.39 2.41 -18.82
N LYS A 1035 51.88 3.45 -19.51
CA LYS A 1035 51.18 4.05 -20.65
C LYS A 1035 50.89 3.05 -21.77
N ARG A 1036 51.82 2.13 -22.09
CA ARG A 1036 51.59 1.06 -23.08
C ARG A 1036 50.48 0.09 -22.66
N VAL A 1037 50.38 -0.24 -21.37
CA VAL A 1037 49.32 -1.13 -20.86
C VAL A 1037 47.96 -0.43 -20.87
N ASP A 1038 47.91 0.85 -20.50
CA ASP A 1038 46.68 1.67 -20.54
C ASP A 1038 46.14 1.76 -21.96
N LEU A 1039 47.04 1.99 -22.93
CA LEU A 1039 46.73 2.01 -24.36
C LEU A 1039 46.22 0.65 -24.86
N ALA A 1040 46.87 -0.44 -24.47
CA ALA A 1040 46.45 -1.78 -24.89
C ALA A 1040 45.04 -2.11 -24.41
N LEU A 1041 44.72 -1.75 -23.17
CA LEU A 1041 43.40 -1.95 -22.58
C LEU A 1041 42.34 -1.10 -23.27
N TYR A 1042 42.65 0.16 -23.56
CA TYR A 1042 41.75 1.03 -24.31
C TYR A 1042 41.44 0.46 -25.69
N PHE A 1043 42.47 0.04 -26.45
CA PHE A 1043 42.26 -0.54 -27.78
C PHE A 1043 41.47 -1.85 -27.74
N ALA A 1044 41.69 -2.70 -26.73
CA ALA A 1044 40.92 -3.92 -26.56
C ALA A 1044 39.43 -3.63 -26.24
N LEU A 1045 39.16 -2.63 -25.39
CA LEU A 1045 37.80 -2.18 -25.09
C LEU A 1045 37.13 -1.54 -26.32
N LEU A 1046 37.86 -0.72 -27.09
CA LEU A 1046 37.38 -0.12 -28.32
C LEU A 1046 36.97 -1.18 -29.34
N GLN A 1047 37.82 -2.19 -29.58
CA GLN A 1047 37.51 -3.27 -30.53
C GLN A 1047 36.27 -4.06 -30.11
N LEU A 1048 36.16 -4.37 -28.82
CA LEU A 1048 35.02 -5.12 -28.29
C LEU A 1048 33.72 -4.29 -28.28
N SER A 1049 33.82 -2.99 -27.97
CA SER A 1049 32.72 -2.02 -28.04
C SER A 1049 32.25 -1.81 -29.46
N TRP A 1050 33.15 -1.69 -30.44
CA TRP A 1050 32.79 -1.44 -31.84
C TRP A 1050 31.97 -2.57 -32.45
N ALA A 1051 32.22 -3.83 -32.04
CA ALA A 1051 31.44 -4.98 -32.47
C ALA A 1051 30.02 -5.03 -31.85
N ARG A 1052 29.81 -4.40 -30.70
CA ARG A 1052 28.61 -4.58 -29.85
C ARG A 1052 27.75 -3.32 -29.65
N SER A 1053 28.31 -2.14 -29.89
CA SER A 1053 27.63 -0.86 -29.71
C SER A 1053 26.63 -0.56 -30.82
N ALA A 1054 25.54 0.14 -30.45
CA ALA A 1054 24.60 0.72 -31.41
C ALA A 1054 25.22 1.90 -32.18
N HIS A 1055 26.27 2.53 -31.64
CA HIS A 1055 27.05 3.56 -32.33
C HIS A 1055 28.29 2.96 -33.01
N ARG A 1056 28.32 2.98 -34.35
CA ARG A 1056 29.49 2.55 -35.15
C ARG A 1056 30.23 3.76 -35.67
N ALA A 1057 31.12 4.32 -34.86
CA ALA A 1057 32.05 5.34 -35.31
C ALA A 1057 33.03 4.73 -36.31
N HIS A 1058 33.02 5.24 -37.54
CA HIS A 1058 34.08 4.99 -38.50
C HIS A 1058 35.18 6.05 -38.37
N TYR A 1059 35.54 6.42 -37.14
CA TYR A 1059 36.68 7.28 -36.90
C TYR A 1059 37.13 7.11 -35.44
N LEU A 1060 38.42 7.35 -35.20
CA LEU A 1060 39.05 7.35 -33.87
C LEU A 1060 39.83 8.64 -33.70
N LEU A 1061 39.60 9.35 -32.60
CA LEU A 1061 40.27 10.61 -32.28
C LEU A 1061 41.26 10.36 -31.14
N VAL A 1062 42.53 10.70 -31.33
CA VAL A 1062 43.62 10.39 -30.41
C VAL A 1062 44.33 11.70 -30.08
N ASP A 1063 44.32 12.14 -28.82
CA ASP A 1063 44.82 13.45 -28.40
C ASP A 1063 45.95 13.34 -27.36
N GLU A 1064 47.16 13.75 -27.74
CA GLU A 1064 48.36 13.85 -26.87
C GLU A 1064 48.72 12.56 -26.11
N VAL A 1065 48.53 11.41 -26.77
CA VAL A 1065 48.63 10.09 -26.10
C VAL A 1065 50.06 9.53 -26.09
N PHE A 1066 50.95 10.14 -26.87
CA PHE A 1066 52.35 9.74 -26.98
C PHE A 1066 53.26 10.32 -25.88
N ASP A 1067 52.77 11.29 -25.12
CA ASP A 1067 53.54 11.89 -24.03
C ASP A 1067 53.86 10.82 -22.98
N SER A 1068 55.15 10.66 -22.65
CA SER A 1068 55.76 9.61 -21.81
C SER A 1068 56.13 8.27 -22.48
N LEU A 1069 55.86 8.08 -23.77
CA LEU A 1069 56.39 6.96 -24.55
C LEU A 1069 57.76 7.28 -25.15
N ASP A 1070 58.66 6.30 -25.11
CA ASP A 1070 59.92 6.28 -25.85
C ASP A 1070 59.66 6.11 -27.36
N GLU A 1071 60.68 6.38 -28.19
CA GLU A 1071 60.57 6.31 -29.66
C GLU A 1071 60.07 4.94 -30.17
N ALA A 1072 60.52 3.85 -29.53
CA ALA A 1072 60.05 2.50 -29.84
C ALA A 1072 58.57 2.31 -29.48
N GLY A 1073 58.12 2.81 -28.32
CA GLY A 1073 56.71 2.77 -27.91
C GLY A 1073 55.82 3.62 -28.81
N GLN A 1074 56.28 4.82 -29.21
CA GLN A 1074 55.56 5.68 -30.16
C GLN A 1074 55.40 4.99 -31.51
N ALA A 1075 56.46 4.37 -32.03
CA ALA A 1075 56.40 3.63 -33.29
C ALA A 1075 55.41 2.45 -33.24
N ALA A 1076 55.38 1.71 -32.13
CA ALA A 1076 54.49 0.57 -31.96
C ALA A 1076 53.01 0.97 -31.93
N VAL A 1077 52.69 2.07 -31.23
CA VAL A 1077 51.32 2.62 -31.19
C VAL A 1077 50.90 3.13 -32.57
N VAL A 1078 51.81 3.78 -33.31
CA VAL A 1078 51.53 4.25 -34.68
C VAL A 1078 51.23 3.09 -35.63
N ARG A 1079 52.00 1.99 -35.57
CA ARG A 1079 51.69 0.78 -36.35
C ARG A 1079 50.32 0.21 -36.01
N TRP A 1080 49.98 0.15 -34.72
CA TRP A 1080 48.66 -0.31 -34.29
C TRP A 1080 47.53 0.61 -34.78
N CYS A 1081 47.69 1.93 -34.70
CA CYS A 1081 46.76 2.90 -35.27
C CYS A 1081 46.61 2.74 -36.79
N GLY A 1082 47.71 2.45 -37.50
CA GLY A 1082 47.70 2.13 -38.92
C GLY A 1082 46.86 0.90 -39.25
N LEU A 1083 47.04 -0.21 -38.50
CA LEU A 1083 46.20 -1.40 -38.64
C LEU A 1083 44.73 -1.11 -38.31
N MET A 1084 44.47 -0.39 -37.21
CA MET A 1084 43.12 -0.02 -36.79
C MET A 1084 42.42 0.84 -37.85
N SER A 1085 43.15 1.74 -38.53
CA SER A 1085 42.60 2.59 -39.59
C SER A 1085 41.98 1.80 -40.75
N GLN A 1086 42.42 0.56 -40.96
CA GLN A 1086 41.82 -0.35 -41.96
C GLN A 1086 40.43 -0.83 -41.51
N THR A 1087 40.19 -0.92 -40.20
CA THR A 1087 38.92 -1.37 -39.61
C THR A 1087 37.97 -0.21 -39.34
N VAL A 1088 38.45 0.87 -38.71
CA VAL A 1088 37.62 2.02 -38.34
C VAL A 1088 37.54 3.09 -39.42
N GLY A 1089 38.37 3.06 -40.46
CA GLY A 1089 38.34 4.04 -41.56
C GLY A 1089 39.26 5.24 -41.34
N TRP A 1090 39.01 6.07 -40.32
CA TRP A 1090 39.82 7.25 -40.04
C TRP A 1090 40.43 7.21 -38.63
N VAL A 1091 41.72 7.46 -38.50
CA VAL A 1091 42.37 7.65 -37.21
C VAL A 1091 43.07 8.99 -37.22
N VAL A 1092 42.59 9.95 -36.43
CA VAL A 1092 43.17 11.29 -36.33
C VAL A 1092 43.95 11.38 -35.02
N VAL A 1093 45.25 11.64 -35.11
CA VAL A 1093 46.14 11.73 -33.95
C VAL A 1093 46.73 13.13 -33.83
N ILE A 1094 46.43 13.80 -32.72
CA ILE A 1094 47.05 15.06 -32.33
C ILE A 1094 48.33 14.75 -31.57
N THR A 1095 49.46 15.28 -32.04
CA THR A 1095 50.77 15.03 -31.43
C THR A 1095 51.72 16.21 -31.57
N HIS A 1096 52.58 16.36 -30.55
CA HIS A 1096 53.71 17.28 -30.52
C HIS A 1096 55.05 16.59 -30.80
N SER A 1097 55.06 15.26 -31.00
CA SER A 1097 56.28 14.49 -31.18
C SER A 1097 56.97 14.84 -32.49
N ARG A 1098 58.12 15.51 -32.41
CA ARG A 1098 58.97 15.80 -33.59
C ARG A 1098 59.46 14.52 -34.27
N PHE A 1099 59.70 13.46 -33.49
CA PHE A 1099 60.09 12.15 -33.98
C PHE A 1099 59.07 11.58 -34.99
N LEU A 1100 57.77 11.66 -34.69
CA LEU A 1100 56.72 11.17 -35.59
C LEU A 1100 56.50 12.06 -36.82
N VAL A 1101 56.97 13.30 -36.78
CA VAL A 1101 56.81 14.30 -37.83
C VAL A 1101 57.96 14.29 -38.82
N GLU A 1102 59.17 13.95 -38.36
CA GLU A 1102 60.41 13.95 -39.15
C GLU A 1102 60.79 12.56 -39.68
N ARG A 1103 60.21 11.49 -39.11
CA ARG A 1103 60.51 10.13 -39.55
C ARG A 1103 59.86 9.86 -40.90
N ASP A 1104 60.72 9.67 -41.91
CA ASP A 1104 60.36 9.11 -43.20
C ASP A 1104 60.05 7.62 -42.99
N LEU A 1105 58.79 7.32 -42.69
CA LEU A 1105 58.29 5.96 -42.50
C LEU A 1105 58.18 5.31 -43.88
N GLY A 1106 59.33 4.86 -44.41
CA GLY A 1106 59.42 4.17 -45.70
C GLY A 1106 58.46 2.97 -45.83
N GLU A 1107 58.11 2.67 -47.08
CA GLU A 1107 57.23 1.61 -47.60
C GLU A 1107 55.76 1.55 -47.10
N ASP A 1108 55.43 2.08 -45.92
CA ASP A 1108 54.04 2.21 -45.41
C ASP A 1108 53.40 3.59 -45.71
N ALA A 1109 54.09 4.43 -46.50
CA ALA A 1109 53.84 5.86 -46.67
C ALA A 1109 52.56 6.24 -47.45
N ASP A 1110 51.92 5.32 -48.16
CA ASP A 1110 50.76 5.64 -49.00
C ASP A 1110 49.45 5.95 -48.22
N LYS A 1111 49.45 5.80 -46.88
CA LYS A 1111 48.25 5.99 -46.02
C LYS A 1111 48.42 6.91 -44.82
N LEU A 1112 49.60 7.51 -44.64
CA LEU A 1112 49.87 8.44 -43.54
C LEU A 1112 49.84 9.88 -44.04
N MET A 1113 48.95 10.70 -43.50
CA MET A 1113 48.83 12.11 -43.87
C MET A 1113 49.20 13.02 -42.70
N VAL A 1114 50.03 14.05 -42.94
CA VAL A 1114 50.37 15.05 -41.91
C VAL A 1114 49.64 16.36 -42.19
N VAL A 1115 48.69 16.69 -41.33
CA VAL A 1115 47.97 17.97 -41.30
C VAL A 1115 48.68 18.92 -40.35
N ARG A 1116 49.18 20.04 -40.87
CA ARG A 1116 49.83 21.08 -40.06
C ARG A 1116 48.85 22.21 -39.74
N ALA A 1117 48.62 22.45 -38.45
CA ALA A 1117 47.81 23.54 -37.92
C ALA A 1117 48.69 24.72 -37.50
N ARG A 1118 48.37 25.92 -37.98
CA ARG A 1118 49.06 27.18 -37.62
C ARG A 1118 48.06 28.28 -37.30
N MET A 1119 48.45 29.21 -36.43
CA MET A 1119 47.66 30.42 -36.20
C MET A 1119 47.93 31.44 -37.32
N GLY A 1120 46.94 31.69 -38.18
CA GLY A 1120 46.99 32.69 -39.24
C GLY A 1120 46.35 34.02 -38.84
N GLN A 1121 46.33 34.98 -39.77
CA GLN A 1121 45.70 36.30 -39.55
C GLN A 1121 44.18 36.25 -39.36
N LYS A 1122 43.54 35.14 -39.76
CA LYS A 1122 42.09 34.89 -39.64
C LYS A 1122 41.81 33.65 -38.78
N GLY A 1123 42.64 33.40 -37.76
CA GLY A 1123 42.50 32.24 -36.88
C GLY A 1123 43.22 30.99 -37.38
N THR A 1124 42.80 29.82 -36.92
CA THR A 1124 43.39 28.52 -37.26
C THR A 1124 43.41 28.26 -38.77
N GLU A 1125 44.58 27.94 -39.32
CA GLU A 1125 44.76 27.49 -40.69
C GLU A 1125 45.31 26.06 -40.70
N LEU A 1126 44.68 25.18 -41.49
CA LEU A 1126 45.12 23.79 -41.68
C LEU A 1126 45.76 23.63 -43.05
N THR A 1127 46.90 22.94 -43.11
CA THR A 1127 47.65 22.69 -44.36
C THR A 1127 48.09 21.24 -44.47
N VAL A 1128 48.02 20.69 -45.68
CA VAL A 1128 48.57 19.37 -46.06
C VAL A 1128 49.53 19.61 -47.22
N ASP A 1129 50.77 19.14 -47.10
CA ASP A 1129 51.83 19.34 -48.10
C ASP A 1129 51.98 20.80 -48.58
N GLY A 1130 51.79 21.75 -47.65
CA GLY A 1130 51.87 23.19 -47.92
C GLY A 1130 50.63 23.80 -48.59
N ARG A 1131 49.63 23.00 -48.97
CA ARG A 1131 48.33 23.48 -49.48
C ARG A 1131 47.35 23.68 -48.33
N ARG A 1132 46.60 24.79 -48.33
CA ARG A 1132 45.53 25.00 -47.33
C ARG A 1132 44.36 24.08 -47.62
N ILE A 1133 43.86 23.41 -46.58
CA ILE A 1133 42.66 22.57 -46.64
C ILE A 1133 41.50 23.28 -45.95
N GLY A 1134 40.27 22.97 -46.37
CA GLY A 1134 39.06 23.52 -45.79
C GLY A 1134 38.74 24.99 -46.14
N VAL A 1135 39.34 25.52 -47.20
CA VAL A 1135 39.01 26.82 -47.78
C VAL A 1135 38.17 26.58 -49.03
N GLU A 1136 37.02 27.25 -49.18
CA GLU A 1136 36.29 27.22 -50.45
C GLU A 1136 37.12 27.92 -51.53
N ASP A 1137 37.56 27.16 -52.54
CA ASP A 1137 38.09 27.75 -53.77
C ASP A 1137 37.01 28.67 -54.34
N LYS A 1138 37.27 29.98 -54.32
CA LYS A 1138 36.50 30.93 -55.12
C LYS A 1138 36.89 30.72 -56.58
N SER A 1139 36.28 29.73 -57.23
CA SER A 1139 36.14 29.66 -58.68
C SER A 1139 34.94 30.48 -59.13
#